data_AF-A0AAN7XF98-F1
#
_entry.id   AF-A0AAN7XF98-F1
#
_cell.length_a   1.000
_cell.length_b   1.000
_cell.length_c   1.000
_cell.angle_alpha   90.00
_cell.angle_beta   90.00
_cell.angle_gamma   90.00
#
_symmetry.space_group_name_H-M   'P 1'
#
loop_
_entity.id
_entity.type
_entity.pdbx_description
1 polymer ?
#
loop_
_entity_poly.entity_id
_entity_poly.type
_entity_poly.pdbx_seq_one_letter_code
_entity_poly.pdbx_strand_id
1 'polypeptide(L)'
;MPGERLSVRGMSEVGRFPGAAPPTRVELTIQKDGEKKQEEGGSRRWFKKMCPCCCKRQNSTYDVTDKVEFVKPSVPTPTPTPEPAKLTVENGEAKEMEEVKLSVCTVDLLSSKTGQNRKEHHTDLFQEDEMIIRRGQTFQIELELNRPFSADNDQLHLDLKTGPLPLVSKGTHVIVPLVDHLEDERWEAKIVEQNGNKIKLSVNSPARAVIGLYGLTVTTSTLKGEAANTFNSTKNIVMLFNPWCEEDTVFLDDEEERKEYVLNDIGRIYYGTEKQIGARTWNFGQFHEGVLEACLFILEKSGMPPSGQGDAVNVVRVLSAMINAQDDLGVLVGNWSGDYFDGVSPSAWSSSVEILRKYHSSNGTPVSYGQCWVFSGITTTVLRCLGIPARSVTNFQSAHDTDVSLTTDVYLDEDMEPIDYLNSDSVWNFHVWNDCWMARQDLPPGHGGWQAVDSTPQETSQGTFRCGPASVNAIRSGQVYLKHDTPFVFAEVNSDKIYWQRNQDAGFTQIYCEKKAVGHHISTKAVGSDERADITHLYKHQEGSEEERIAVETASRFGSKPDTYSSALAEDVSVEVKMEGEGPRMGTDAKLSIVVKNLSSQPRRTTLHSQVAVMYYTGVLKGTIRKEQMPVELLPNEEKTIDWVLPYQQYQNQLVDQAALMLTLSGRVTETQQVVANQTTFRLRTPDLNITPLGDAIVGKEMAAKITFTNPLPRILKGVVFRVEGLGLQKGHEVVVGDVGGHSTVTLTEHFIPTQPGPRKLVASLDCKQLTQVHGVADIVVLEK
;
A
#
# COMPACT_ATOMS: atom_id res chain seq x y z
N MET A 1 -40.53 -47.61 15.54
CA MET A 1 -41.90 -47.15 15.87
C MET A 1 -42.33 -46.13 14.82
N PRO A 2 -43.63 -46.02 14.50
CA PRO A 2 -44.14 -45.11 13.46
C PRO A 2 -44.11 -43.64 13.90
N GLY A 3 -44.24 -42.63 13.04
CA GLY A 3 -44.39 -42.67 11.57
C GLY A 3 -45.76 -42.18 11.09
N GLU A 4 -45.80 -41.01 10.43
CA GLU A 4 -47.04 -40.49 9.82
C GLU A 4 -46.71 -39.60 8.61
N ARG A 5 -47.44 -39.79 7.50
CA ARG A 5 -47.47 -38.90 6.32
C ARG A 5 -48.91 -38.41 6.17
N LEU A 6 -49.12 -37.11 5.95
CA LEU A 6 -50.42 -36.55 5.59
C LEU A 6 -50.30 -35.69 4.33
N SER A 7 -51.22 -35.90 3.38
CA SER A 7 -51.25 -35.17 2.09
C SER A 7 -52.62 -35.25 1.41
N VAL A 8 -53.36 -34.14 1.41
CA VAL A 8 -54.52 -33.86 0.53
C VAL A 8 -54.47 -32.35 0.24
N ARG A 9 -54.07 -31.86 -0.95
CA ARG A 9 -54.73 -31.83 -2.28
C ARG A 9 -55.95 -30.88 -2.40
N GLY A 10 -55.80 -29.89 -3.28
CA GLY A 10 -56.84 -29.23 -4.05
C GLY A 10 -56.31 -29.00 -5.48
N MET A 11 -57.16 -29.11 -6.51
CA MET A 11 -56.77 -29.10 -7.93
C MET A 11 -57.14 -27.76 -8.59
N SER A 12 -56.44 -27.26 -9.62
CA SER A 12 -56.52 -27.76 -11.00
C SER A 12 -55.26 -27.49 -11.84
N GLU A 13 -55.06 -28.32 -12.87
CA GLU A 13 -54.17 -28.10 -14.03
C GLU A 13 -54.88 -27.16 -15.05
N VAL A 14 -54.33 -26.65 -16.17
CA VAL A 14 -53.15 -26.99 -16.99
C VAL A 14 -52.56 -25.68 -17.60
N GLY A 15 -51.24 -25.57 -17.80
CA GLY A 15 -50.64 -24.53 -18.65
C GLY A 15 -49.11 -24.56 -18.67
N ARG A 16 -48.46 -24.54 -19.85
CA ARG A 16 -47.00 -24.62 -20.00
C ARG A 16 -46.38 -23.36 -20.62
N PHE A 17 -45.46 -22.71 -19.90
CA PHE A 17 -44.30 -22.00 -20.46
C PHE A 17 -43.17 -21.98 -19.40
N PRO A 18 -42.03 -22.66 -19.61
CA PRO A 18 -40.91 -22.63 -18.67
C PRO A 18 -40.06 -21.35 -18.88
N GLY A 19 -40.52 -20.24 -18.28
CA GLY A 19 -39.90 -18.91 -18.39
C GLY A 19 -39.20 -18.42 -17.12
N ALA A 20 -38.66 -19.32 -16.29
CA ALA A 20 -37.91 -18.98 -15.09
C ALA A 20 -36.78 -20.00 -14.86
N ALA A 21 -35.60 -19.53 -14.49
CA ALA A 21 -34.62 -20.38 -13.82
C ALA A 21 -35.19 -20.78 -12.43
N PRO A 22 -34.95 -22.01 -11.94
CA PRO A 22 -35.33 -22.36 -10.58
C PRO A 22 -34.57 -21.47 -9.57
N PRO A 23 -35.17 -21.18 -8.40
CA PRO A 23 -34.46 -20.46 -7.35
C PRO A 23 -33.24 -21.27 -6.90
N THR A 24 -32.09 -20.61 -6.74
CA THR A 24 -30.85 -21.22 -6.23
C THR A 24 -31.14 -21.96 -4.92
N ARG A 25 -30.88 -23.27 -4.91
CA ARG A 25 -31.12 -24.13 -3.74
C ARG A 25 -29.79 -24.47 -3.07
N VAL A 26 -29.62 -23.94 -1.87
CA VAL A 26 -28.43 -24.18 -1.05
C VAL A 26 -28.83 -24.91 0.23
N GLU A 27 -28.14 -26.00 0.54
CA GLU A 27 -28.35 -26.74 1.79
C GLU A 27 -27.12 -26.62 2.71
N LEU A 28 -27.33 -26.13 3.93
CA LEU A 28 -26.28 -25.85 4.90
C LEU A 28 -26.33 -26.84 6.07
N THR A 29 -25.18 -27.37 6.46
CA THR A 29 -25.00 -28.22 7.65
C THR A 29 -23.71 -27.85 8.37
N ILE A 30 -23.77 -27.71 9.70
CA ILE A 30 -22.60 -27.47 10.55
C ILE A 30 -22.46 -28.64 11.52
N GLN A 31 -21.32 -29.32 11.49
CA GLN A 31 -20.97 -30.41 12.40
C GLN A 31 -19.97 -29.90 13.46
N LYS A 32 -20.22 -30.26 14.72
CA LYS A 32 -19.35 -29.98 15.86
C LYS A 32 -18.75 -31.28 16.36
N ASP A 33 -17.46 -31.28 16.64
CA ASP A 33 -16.83 -32.42 17.31
C ASP A 33 -17.21 -32.47 18.81
N GLY A 34 -17.18 -33.67 19.39
CA GLY A 34 -17.99 -34.00 20.57
C GLY A 34 -17.29 -33.85 21.93
N GLU A 35 -17.34 -32.66 22.54
CA GLU A 35 -17.03 -32.51 23.97
C GLU A 35 -18.25 -32.68 24.91
N LYS A 36 -17.96 -33.00 26.17
CA LYS A 36 -18.93 -33.59 27.12
C LYS A 36 -19.94 -32.56 27.64
N LYS A 37 -21.22 -32.95 27.69
CA LYS A 37 -22.27 -32.20 28.41
C LYS A 37 -21.98 -32.15 29.92
N GLN A 38 -22.35 -31.02 30.52
CA GLN A 38 -22.64 -30.91 31.95
C GLN A 38 -23.97 -30.14 32.11
N GLU A 39 -24.88 -30.68 32.92
CA GLU A 39 -26.10 -30.01 33.40
C GLU A 39 -25.73 -29.28 34.72
N GLU A 40 -26.48 -28.32 35.28
CA GLU A 40 -27.84 -27.83 35.05
C GLU A 40 -27.93 -26.35 35.51
N GLY A 41 -29.03 -25.64 35.24
CA GLY A 41 -29.31 -24.33 35.86
C GLY A 41 -30.31 -23.47 35.09
N GLY A 42 -31.42 -23.05 35.72
CA GLY A 42 -32.52 -22.39 35.01
C GLY A 42 -33.32 -21.33 35.78
N SER A 43 -34.33 -20.78 35.10
CA SER A 43 -35.18 -19.62 35.49
C SER A 43 -34.46 -18.25 35.37
N ARG A 44 -35.14 -17.11 35.15
CA ARG A 44 -36.57 -16.74 35.34
C ARG A 44 -37.25 -16.16 34.08
N ARG A 45 -38.40 -15.48 34.27
CA ARG A 45 -39.47 -15.22 33.28
C ARG A 45 -39.96 -13.76 33.38
N TRP A 46 -40.79 -13.35 32.40
CA TRP A 46 -41.56 -12.08 32.31
C TRP A 46 -40.77 -10.84 31.81
N PHE A 47 -41.40 -9.84 31.16
CA PHE A 47 -42.83 -9.50 31.04
C PHE A 47 -43.28 -9.16 29.59
N LYS A 48 -44.61 -9.12 29.35
CA LYS A 48 -45.27 -8.41 28.21
C LYS A 48 -45.53 -6.92 28.61
N LYS A 49 -46.12 -5.97 27.85
CA LYS A 49 -47.15 -6.01 26.78
C LYS A 49 -47.42 -4.57 26.25
N MET A 50 -48.00 -4.42 25.04
CA MET A 50 -48.75 -3.22 24.53
C MET A 50 -47.96 -1.89 24.32
N CYS A 51 -48.44 -0.89 23.55
CA CYS A 51 -49.74 -0.69 22.88
C CYS A 51 -49.61 0.05 21.51
N PRO A 52 -50.50 -0.18 20.51
CA PRO A 52 -50.44 0.51 19.20
C PRO A 52 -51.63 1.44 18.89
N CYS A 53 -51.39 2.54 18.14
CA CYS A 53 -52.40 3.40 17.48
C CYS A 53 -51.70 4.41 16.54
N CYS A 54 -52.26 4.90 15.41
CA CYS A 54 -53.54 4.59 14.76
C CYS A 54 -53.63 5.09 13.29
N CYS A 55 -54.52 4.46 12.50
CA CYS A 55 -55.23 5.02 11.31
C CYS A 55 -54.40 5.39 10.05
N LYS A 56 -54.92 5.36 8.82
CA LYS A 56 -56.15 4.80 8.17
C LYS A 56 -55.78 4.65 6.66
N ARG A 57 -56.20 3.63 5.89
CA ARG A 57 -57.52 3.44 5.23
C ARG A 57 -57.98 4.67 4.40
N GLN A 58 -58.52 4.57 3.17
CA GLN A 58 -59.06 3.39 2.47
C GLN A 58 -59.17 3.63 0.93
N ASN A 59 -59.29 2.53 0.16
CA ASN A 59 -60.17 2.27 -1.01
C ASN A 59 -60.77 3.43 -1.86
N SER A 60 -61.00 3.31 -3.19
CA SER A 60 -60.58 2.40 -4.29
C SER A 60 -61.07 3.06 -5.64
N THR A 61 -61.63 2.50 -6.74
CA THR A 61 -62.18 1.17 -7.13
C THR A 61 -62.44 1.12 -8.66
N TYR A 62 -62.42 -0.09 -9.25
CA TYR A 62 -62.90 -0.50 -10.59
C TYR A 62 -62.20 0.05 -11.87
N ASP A 63 -62.33 -0.52 -13.09
CA ASP A 63 -62.42 -1.92 -13.65
C ASP A 63 -62.65 -1.81 -15.19
N VAL A 64 -62.93 -2.93 -15.89
CA VAL A 64 -63.53 -3.07 -17.25
C VAL A 64 -62.56 -3.14 -18.45
N THR A 65 -62.11 -4.36 -18.77
CA THR A 65 -62.25 -5.15 -20.05
C THR A 65 -62.33 -4.44 -21.43
N ASP A 66 -62.00 -5.01 -22.60
CA ASP A 66 -61.93 -6.44 -23.03
C ASP A 66 -61.24 -6.63 -24.42
N LYS A 67 -60.77 -7.87 -24.74
CA LYS A 67 -60.60 -8.58 -26.06
C LYS A 67 -59.92 -7.89 -27.30
N VAL A 68 -59.01 -8.51 -28.10
CA VAL A 68 -58.98 -9.80 -28.89
C VAL A 68 -59.82 -9.69 -30.20
N GLU A 69 -59.42 -10.08 -31.43
CA GLU A 69 -58.48 -11.14 -31.93
C GLU A 69 -57.76 -10.84 -33.30
N PHE A 70 -57.26 -11.88 -33.99
CA PHE A 70 -56.45 -11.91 -35.24
C PHE A 70 -57.29 -11.96 -36.56
N VAL A 71 -56.67 -11.77 -37.75
CA VAL A 71 -56.46 -12.83 -38.79
C VAL A 71 -55.71 -12.37 -40.08
N LYS A 72 -54.95 -13.35 -40.61
CA LYS A 72 -53.93 -13.46 -41.68
C LYS A 72 -54.42 -13.41 -43.18
N PRO A 73 -53.56 -13.61 -44.23
CA PRO A 73 -53.61 -12.87 -45.50
C PRO A 73 -53.56 -13.67 -46.85
N SER A 74 -53.51 -12.97 -48.00
CA SER A 74 -53.03 -13.41 -49.34
C SER A 74 -52.74 -12.17 -50.26
N VAL A 75 -51.69 -11.98 -51.09
CA VAL A 75 -50.92 -12.81 -52.09
C VAL A 75 -51.61 -12.85 -53.48
N PRO A 76 -50.94 -12.67 -54.68
CA PRO A 76 -49.63 -12.02 -55.03
C PRO A 76 -49.52 -11.30 -56.44
N THR A 77 -48.34 -10.67 -56.75
CA THR A 77 -47.69 -10.46 -58.11
C THR A 77 -48.35 -9.59 -59.22
N PRO A 78 -47.66 -9.17 -60.32
CA PRO A 78 -46.32 -8.52 -60.41
C PRO A 78 -46.19 -7.34 -61.45
N THR A 79 -45.07 -6.58 -61.42
CA THR A 79 -44.31 -5.82 -62.49
C THR A 79 -44.97 -5.36 -63.83
N PRO A 80 -44.61 -4.18 -64.43
CA PRO A 80 -43.20 -3.74 -64.59
C PRO A 80 -42.88 -2.21 -64.55
N THR A 81 -41.58 -1.89 -64.57
CA THR A 81 -40.96 -0.56 -64.80
C THR A 81 -40.91 -0.19 -66.30
N PRO A 82 -40.80 1.11 -66.67
CA PRO A 82 -39.47 1.74 -66.85
C PRO A 82 -39.35 3.24 -66.48
N GLU A 83 -38.10 3.73 -66.48
CA GLU A 83 -37.64 5.14 -66.34
C GLU A 83 -37.77 5.96 -67.66
N PRO A 84 -37.34 7.26 -67.80
CA PRO A 84 -36.70 8.17 -66.83
C PRO A 84 -37.20 9.65 -66.74
N ALA A 85 -36.88 10.27 -65.60
CA ALA A 85 -36.51 11.68 -65.34
C ALA A 85 -37.15 12.88 -66.11
N LYS A 86 -37.81 13.80 -65.37
CA LYS A 86 -37.23 15.14 -65.02
C LYS A 86 -38.09 16.03 -64.08
N LEU A 87 -37.41 16.56 -63.05
CA LEU A 87 -37.51 17.90 -62.43
C LEU A 87 -38.83 18.47 -61.83
N THR A 88 -38.75 18.69 -60.52
CA THR A 88 -39.13 19.89 -59.72
C THR A 88 -40.56 20.16 -59.22
N VAL A 89 -40.63 20.51 -57.91
CA VAL A 89 -41.74 21.05 -57.06
C VAL A 89 -43.00 20.16 -56.95
N GLU A 90 -43.62 19.90 -55.78
CA GLU A 90 -43.65 20.65 -54.51
C GLU A 90 -43.55 19.79 -53.23
N ASN A 91 -43.17 20.45 -52.13
CA ASN A 91 -43.46 20.21 -50.70
C ASN A 91 -44.02 18.84 -50.23
N GLY A 92 -43.22 18.13 -49.43
CA GLY A 92 -43.68 17.13 -48.46
C GLY A 92 -42.70 17.03 -47.29
N GLU A 93 -43.17 17.25 -46.05
CA GLU A 93 -42.30 17.33 -44.86
C GLU A 93 -41.79 15.95 -44.39
N ALA A 94 -40.78 15.42 -45.08
CA ALA A 94 -39.87 14.46 -44.47
C ALA A 94 -38.82 15.21 -43.64
N LYS A 95 -39.15 15.53 -42.38
CA LYS A 95 -38.10 15.87 -41.40
C LYS A 95 -37.30 14.62 -41.10
N GLU A 96 -36.19 14.44 -41.80
CA GLU A 96 -35.05 13.75 -41.22
C GLU A 96 -34.73 14.49 -39.91
N MET A 97 -35.03 13.86 -38.78
CA MET A 97 -34.45 14.27 -37.52
C MET A 97 -32.97 13.92 -37.61
N GLU A 98 -32.13 14.92 -37.88
CA GLU A 98 -30.71 14.82 -37.54
C GLU A 98 -30.63 14.36 -36.08
N GLU A 99 -30.09 13.16 -35.84
CA GLU A 99 -29.83 12.68 -34.50
C GLU A 99 -28.82 13.63 -33.85
N VAL A 100 -29.32 14.52 -32.99
CA VAL A 100 -28.50 15.55 -32.35
C VAL A 100 -27.35 14.86 -31.63
N LYS A 101 -26.14 15.01 -32.18
CA LYS A 101 -24.92 14.37 -31.68
C LYS A 101 -24.72 14.75 -30.22
N LEU A 102 -24.40 13.77 -29.37
CA LEU A 102 -24.17 14.06 -27.96
C LEU A 102 -22.97 14.98 -27.81
N SER A 103 -23.12 16.04 -27.03
CA SER A 103 -22.02 16.92 -26.61
C SER A 103 -22.18 17.34 -25.15
N VAL A 104 -21.04 17.56 -24.49
CA VAL A 104 -20.98 18.12 -23.15
C VAL A 104 -21.16 19.63 -23.23
N CYS A 105 -22.04 20.17 -22.40
CA CYS A 105 -22.26 21.61 -22.23
C CYS A 105 -21.41 22.17 -21.08
N THR A 106 -21.35 21.46 -19.94
CA THR A 106 -20.50 21.81 -18.79
C THR A 106 -19.98 20.56 -18.07
N VAL A 107 -18.87 20.75 -17.35
CA VAL A 107 -18.28 19.79 -16.42
C VAL A 107 -18.21 20.46 -15.05
N ASP A 108 -18.69 19.80 -14.00
CA ASP A 108 -18.32 20.14 -12.62
C ASP A 108 -17.58 19.00 -11.95
N LEU A 109 -16.39 19.32 -11.44
CA LEU A 109 -15.50 18.42 -10.72
C LEU A 109 -15.92 18.23 -9.24
N LEU A 110 -17.00 18.89 -8.82
CA LEU A 110 -17.53 18.85 -7.44
C LEU A 110 -16.43 19.22 -6.41
N SER A 111 -15.53 20.13 -6.79
CA SER A 111 -14.24 20.40 -6.12
C SER A 111 -14.32 21.16 -4.79
N SER A 112 -15.52 21.46 -4.31
CA SER A 112 -15.73 22.19 -3.04
C SER A 112 -15.03 21.49 -1.88
N LYS A 113 -14.24 22.26 -1.11
CA LYS A 113 -13.60 21.84 0.16
C LYS A 113 -14.60 21.20 1.14
N THR A 114 -15.85 21.65 1.12
CA THR A 114 -16.92 21.10 1.99
C THR A 114 -17.72 19.95 1.36
N GLY A 115 -17.48 19.65 0.08
CA GLY A 115 -18.14 18.59 -0.70
C GLY A 115 -17.58 17.20 -0.43
N GLN A 116 -18.15 16.20 -1.11
CA GLN A 116 -17.84 14.79 -0.88
C GLN A 116 -16.39 14.45 -1.25
N ASN A 117 -15.98 14.74 -2.49
CA ASN A 117 -14.63 14.42 -3.03
C ASN A 117 -13.50 14.86 -2.09
N ARG A 118 -13.46 16.15 -1.72
CA ARG A 118 -12.35 16.71 -0.90
C ARG A 118 -12.30 16.10 0.52
N LYS A 119 -13.45 15.76 1.11
CA LYS A 119 -13.52 15.12 2.43
C LYS A 119 -13.14 13.65 2.41
N GLU A 120 -13.70 12.87 1.49
CA GLU A 120 -13.45 11.42 1.43
C GLU A 120 -12.00 11.12 1.05
N HIS A 121 -11.35 11.97 0.26
CA HIS A 121 -9.92 11.88 -0.07
C HIS A 121 -8.99 12.54 0.97
N HIS A 122 -9.50 13.09 2.08
CA HIS A 122 -8.69 13.79 3.10
C HIS A 122 -7.81 14.91 2.49
N THR A 123 -8.45 15.80 1.72
CA THR A 123 -7.84 16.96 1.04
C THR A 123 -8.63 18.27 1.25
N ASP A 124 -9.60 18.29 2.16
CA ASP A 124 -10.45 19.45 2.47
C ASP A 124 -9.72 20.60 3.20
N LEU A 125 -8.56 20.31 3.80
CA LEU A 125 -7.69 21.30 4.45
C LEU A 125 -6.94 22.23 3.47
N PHE A 126 -6.63 21.76 2.25
CA PHE A 126 -5.95 22.52 1.20
C PHE A 126 -6.75 23.78 0.81
N GLN A 127 -6.09 24.94 0.72
CA GLN A 127 -6.74 26.23 0.45
C GLN A 127 -7.00 26.52 -1.03
N GLU A 128 -6.57 25.65 -1.92
CA GLU A 128 -6.78 25.70 -3.36
C GLU A 128 -8.21 25.21 -3.73
N ASP A 129 -8.81 25.77 -4.79
CA ASP A 129 -10.20 25.48 -5.21
C ASP A 129 -10.30 24.36 -6.28
N GLU A 130 -9.14 23.91 -6.76
CA GLU A 130 -8.89 22.76 -7.62
C GLU A 130 -9.49 21.46 -7.07
N MET A 131 -9.73 20.50 -7.96
CA MET A 131 -10.09 19.14 -7.54
C MET A 131 -8.83 18.39 -7.08
N ILE A 132 -8.52 18.45 -5.78
CA ILE A 132 -7.42 17.70 -5.19
C ILE A 132 -7.95 16.36 -4.67
N ILE A 133 -7.43 15.26 -5.21
CA ILE A 133 -7.80 13.89 -4.86
C ILE A 133 -6.55 13.02 -4.65
N ARG A 134 -6.75 11.83 -4.11
CA ARG A 134 -5.71 10.82 -3.91
C ARG A 134 -5.98 9.61 -4.81
N ARG A 135 -4.92 9.01 -5.36
CA ARG A 135 -4.97 7.82 -6.23
C ARG A 135 -5.50 6.57 -5.50
N GLY A 136 -5.87 5.52 -6.24
CA GLY A 136 -6.39 4.28 -5.63
C GLY A 136 -7.79 4.41 -5.01
N GLN A 137 -8.42 5.57 -5.14
CA GLN A 137 -9.72 5.88 -4.54
C GLN A 137 -10.64 6.50 -5.59
N THR A 138 -11.93 6.14 -5.53
CA THR A 138 -12.96 6.59 -6.46
C THR A 138 -13.45 7.99 -6.12
N PHE A 139 -13.70 8.82 -7.15
CA PHE A 139 -14.18 10.20 -7.03
C PHE A 139 -15.37 10.48 -7.97
N GLN A 140 -16.08 11.60 -7.76
CA GLN A 140 -17.28 11.95 -8.56
C GLN A 140 -17.07 13.17 -9.48
N ILE A 141 -17.72 13.16 -10.64
CA ILE A 141 -17.83 14.31 -11.58
C ILE A 141 -19.29 14.42 -12.04
N GLU A 142 -19.84 15.63 -12.17
CA GLU A 142 -21.11 15.86 -12.87
C GLU A 142 -20.86 16.42 -14.28
N LEU A 143 -21.57 15.88 -15.27
CA LEU A 143 -21.59 16.36 -16.65
C LEU A 143 -23.01 16.82 -17.01
N GLU A 144 -23.13 18.01 -17.60
CA GLU A 144 -24.36 18.45 -18.24
C GLU A 144 -24.23 18.33 -19.76
N LEU A 145 -25.18 17.66 -20.39
CA LEU A 145 -25.15 17.28 -21.79
C LEU A 145 -26.21 18.06 -22.59
N ASN A 146 -26.05 18.15 -23.91
CA ASN A 146 -27.03 18.81 -24.77
C ASN A 146 -28.38 18.06 -24.87
N ARG A 147 -28.38 16.74 -24.62
CA ARG A 147 -29.55 15.86 -24.48
C ARG A 147 -29.25 14.71 -23.50
N PRO A 148 -30.23 13.87 -23.11
CA PRO A 148 -29.95 12.70 -22.30
C PRO A 148 -28.99 11.71 -22.98
N PHE A 149 -28.14 11.08 -22.17
CA PHE A 149 -27.26 9.99 -22.58
C PHE A 149 -28.05 8.71 -22.87
N SER A 150 -27.69 7.99 -23.93
CA SER A 150 -28.32 6.75 -24.39
C SER A 150 -27.26 5.69 -24.68
N ALA A 151 -27.06 4.72 -23.77
CA ALA A 151 -26.07 3.65 -23.93
C ALA A 151 -26.21 2.84 -25.25
N ASP A 152 -27.44 2.71 -25.77
CA ASP A 152 -27.71 2.04 -27.06
C ASP A 152 -27.21 2.79 -28.31
N ASN A 153 -26.77 4.05 -28.18
CA ASN A 153 -26.41 4.94 -29.30
C ASN A 153 -25.10 5.72 -29.08
N ASP A 154 -24.81 6.09 -27.83
CA ASP A 154 -23.73 6.99 -27.44
C ASP A 154 -22.54 6.23 -26.82
N GLN A 155 -21.34 6.74 -27.08
CA GLN A 155 -20.13 6.41 -26.35
C GLN A 155 -19.61 7.66 -25.64
N LEU A 156 -19.04 7.47 -24.46
CA LEU A 156 -18.39 8.51 -23.67
C LEU A 156 -17.13 7.94 -23.01
N HIS A 157 -16.05 8.72 -23.00
CA HIS A 157 -14.87 8.45 -22.18
C HIS A 157 -14.25 9.76 -21.67
N LEU A 158 -13.45 9.65 -20.60
CA LEU A 158 -12.64 10.74 -20.09
C LEU A 158 -11.19 10.58 -20.57
N ASP A 159 -10.56 11.70 -20.90
CA ASP A 159 -9.17 11.83 -21.32
C ASP A 159 -8.44 12.62 -20.24
N LEU A 160 -7.65 11.95 -19.40
CA LEU A 160 -6.85 12.58 -18.35
C LEU A 160 -5.39 12.67 -18.81
N LYS A 161 -4.82 13.88 -18.85
CA LYS A 161 -3.49 14.15 -19.41
C LYS A 161 -2.62 14.95 -18.42
N THR A 162 -1.44 14.42 -18.11
CA THR A 162 -0.43 15.05 -17.23
C THR A 162 0.91 15.19 -17.94
N GLY A 163 1.66 16.25 -17.61
CA GLY A 163 2.97 16.56 -18.18
C GLY A 163 2.95 17.14 -19.60
N PRO A 164 4.11 17.59 -20.12
CA PRO A 164 4.21 18.28 -21.40
C PRO A 164 4.07 17.37 -22.63
N LEU A 165 4.29 16.05 -22.47
CA LEU A 165 4.14 15.03 -23.52
C LEU A 165 3.34 13.81 -22.99
N PRO A 166 2.00 13.92 -22.89
CA PRO A 166 1.13 12.83 -22.45
C PRO A 166 1.18 11.62 -23.39
N LEU A 167 1.38 10.41 -22.86
CA LEU A 167 1.48 9.15 -23.61
C LEU A 167 0.80 7.99 -22.86
N VAL A 168 -0.01 7.21 -23.58
CA VAL A 168 -0.76 6.06 -23.01
C VAL A 168 0.19 4.96 -22.53
N SER A 169 1.25 4.66 -23.29
CA SER A 169 2.31 3.70 -22.93
C SER A 169 3.19 4.15 -21.75
N LYS A 170 2.90 5.31 -21.15
CA LYS A 170 3.62 5.89 -20.01
C LYS A 170 2.69 6.25 -18.84
N GLY A 171 1.38 5.99 -18.94
CA GLY A 171 0.40 6.37 -17.92
C GLY A 171 0.15 7.88 -17.77
N THR A 172 0.74 8.71 -18.64
CA THR A 172 0.62 10.17 -18.59
C THR A 172 -0.50 10.70 -19.48
N HIS A 173 -0.98 9.91 -20.45
CA HIS A 173 -2.31 10.05 -21.06
C HIS A 173 -3.13 8.83 -20.69
N VAL A 174 -4.17 9.03 -19.89
CA VAL A 174 -5.11 8.00 -19.46
C VAL A 174 -6.42 8.19 -20.23
N ILE A 175 -6.96 7.08 -20.74
CA ILE A 175 -8.31 7.01 -21.31
C ILE A 175 -9.16 6.21 -20.33
N VAL A 176 -10.23 6.82 -19.82
CA VAL A 176 -11.15 6.26 -18.84
C VAL A 176 -12.46 5.89 -19.55
N PRO A 177 -12.67 4.60 -19.92
CA PRO A 177 -13.91 4.16 -20.55
C PRO A 177 -15.09 4.19 -19.58
N LEU A 178 -16.30 4.35 -20.13
CA LEU A 178 -17.54 4.19 -19.39
C LEU A 178 -17.92 2.69 -19.30
N VAL A 179 -18.27 2.20 -18.10
CA VAL A 179 -18.56 0.80 -17.80
C VAL A 179 -19.77 0.63 -16.85
N ASP A 180 -20.44 -0.52 -16.92
CA ASP A 180 -21.57 -0.87 -16.06
C ASP A 180 -21.17 -1.15 -14.61
N HIS A 181 -19.94 -1.62 -14.40
CA HIS A 181 -19.35 -1.97 -13.10
C HIS A 181 -17.88 -1.54 -13.12
N LEU A 182 -17.42 -0.91 -12.05
CA LEU A 182 -16.00 -0.57 -11.86
C LEU A 182 -15.27 -1.81 -11.36
N GLU A 183 -14.12 -2.12 -11.94
CA GLU A 183 -13.13 -3.04 -11.36
C GLU A 183 -12.04 -2.28 -10.59
N ASP A 184 -11.47 -2.93 -9.58
CA ASP A 184 -10.37 -2.39 -8.77
C ASP A 184 -9.06 -2.31 -9.58
N GLU A 185 -8.13 -1.45 -9.15
CA GLU A 185 -6.84 -1.23 -9.82
C GLU A 185 -6.93 -0.79 -11.31
N ARG A 186 -8.03 -0.14 -11.69
CA ARG A 186 -8.26 0.37 -13.05
C ARG A 186 -8.74 1.82 -13.11
N TRP A 187 -8.47 2.43 -14.26
CA TRP A 187 -9.05 3.69 -14.69
C TRP A 187 -10.35 3.41 -15.45
N GLU A 188 -11.48 3.49 -14.76
CA GLU A 188 -12.81 3.21 -15.31
C GLU A 188 -13.83 4.23 -14.75
N ALA A 189 -14.90 4.53 -15.50
CA ALA A 189 -15.95 5.44 -15.08
C ALA A 189 -17.33 4.79 -15.17
N LYS A 190 -18.23 5.10 -14.24
CA LYS A 190 -19.59 4.56 -14.19
C LYS A 190 -20.62 5.67 -13.98
N ILE A 191 -21.73 5.65 -14.70
CA ILE A 191 -22.89 6.49 -14.38
C ILE A 191 -23.51 5.97 -13.07
N VAL A 192 -23.58 6.83 -12.05
CA VAL A 192 -24.25 6.53 -10.77
C VAL A 192 -25.60 7.24 -10.63
N GLU A 193 -25.79 8.38 -11.28
CA GLU A 193 -27.08 9.08 -11.39
C GLU A 193 -27.26 9.63 -12.81
N GLN A 194 -28.48 9.58 -13.35
CA GLN A 194 -28.86 10.21 -14.61
C GLN A 194 -30.20 10.94 -14.44
N ASN A 195 -30.17 12.27 -14.54
CA ASN A 195 -31.29 13.17 -14.34
C ASN A 195 -31.53 13.99 -15.62
N GLY A 196 -32.17 13.36 -16.61
CA GLY A 196 -32.37 13.95 -17.94
C GLY A 196 -31.04 14.20 -18.66
N ASN A 197 -30.69 15.46 -18.86
CA ASN A 197 -29.45 15.91 -19.49
C ASN A 197 -28.22 15.84 -18.57
N LYS A 198 -28.39 15.73 -17.25
CA LYS A 198 -27.29 15.63 -16.29
C LYS A 198 -26.94 14.17 -16.01
N ILE A 199 -25.66 13.81 -16.04
CA ILE A 199 -25.15 12.53 -15.55
C ILE A 199 -24.07 12.76 -14.49
N LYS A 200 -24.12 11.97 -13.42
CA LYS A 200 -23.07 11.90 -12.41
C LYS A 200 -22.23 10.66 -12.65
N LEU A 201 -20.94 10.87 -12.89
CA LEU A 201 -19.94 9.83 -13.02
C LEU A 201 -19.28 9.55 -11.68
N SER A 202 -19.03 8.28 -11.41
CA SER A 202 -18.11 7.77 -10.39
C SER A 202 -16.90 7.21 -11.12
N VAL A 203 -15.71 7.72 -10.83
CA VAL A 203 -14.48 7.46 -11.58
C VAL A 203 -13.47 6.77 -10.66
N ASN A 204 -13.02 5.56 -11.03
CA ASN A 204 -11.98 4.84 -10.31
C ASN A 204 -10.58 5.23 -10.84
N SER A 205 -9.56 5.07 -9.99
CA SER A 205 -8.14 5.23 -10.35
C SER A 205 -7.30 4.17 -9.64
N PRO A 206 -6.25 3.63 -10.29
CA PRO A 206 -5.33 2.70 -9.64
C PRO A 206 -4.43 3.41 -8.62
N ALA A 207 -4.08 2.71 -7.54
CA ALA A 207 -3.18 3.14 -6.47
C ALA A 207 -1.74 3.38 -6.95
N ARG A 208 -1.39 2.93 -8.16
CA ARG A 208 -0.12 3.21 -8.87
C ARG A 208 -0.22 4.31 -9.92
N ALA A 209 -1.29 5.12 -9.92
CA ALA A 209 -1.40 6.26 -10.83
C ALA A 209 -0.28 7.29 -10.59
N VAL A 210 0.11 8.00 -11.66
CA VAL A 210 1.05 9.12 -11.58
C VAL A 210 0.41 10.26 -10.76
N ILE A 211 1.17 10.87 -9.85
CA ILE A 211 0.72 12.07 -9.13
C ILE A 211 0.98 13.33 -9.96
N GLY A 212 0.35 14.45 -9.58
CA GLY A 212 0.54 15.75 -10.21
C GLY A 212 -0.73 16.32 -10.87
N LEU A 213 -0.54 17.30 -11.75
CA LEU A 213 -1.62 18.05 -12.38
C LEU A 213 -2.13 17.37 -13.66
N TYR A 214 -3.42 17.07 -13.69
CA TYR A 214 -4.13 16.49 -14.83
C TYR A 214 -5.12 17.49 -15.45
N GLY A 215 -4.97 17.72 -16.76
CA GLY A 215 -6.03 18.29 -17.59
C GLY A 215 -7.05 17.21 -17.97
N LEU A 216 -8.34 17.59 -17.97
CA LEU A 216 -9.46 16.72 -18.32
C LEU A 216 -10.08 17.14 -19.67
N THR A 217 -10.14 16.21 -20.62
CA THR A 217 -11.03 16.28 -21.79
C THR A 217 -12.15 15.24 -21.62
N VAL A 218 -13.37 15.55 -22.04
CA VAL A 218 -14.46 14.56 -22.17
C VAL A 218 -14.75 14.37 -23.65
N THR A 219 -14.81 13.11 -24.09
CA THR A 219 -14.92 12.74 -25.49
C THR A 219 -16.20 11.92 -25.71
N THR A 220 -17.06 12.36 -26.63
CA THR A 220 -18.35 11.72 -26.93
C THR A 220 -18.52 11.41 -28.42
N SER A 221 -18.90 10.18 -28.74
CA SER A 221 -19.08 9.69 -30.13
C SER A 221 -20.38 8.89 -30.26
N THR A 222 -20.83 8.64 -31.49
CA THR A 222 -21.96 7.74 -31.76
C THR A 222 -21.43 6.34 -32.11
N LEU A 223 -22.14 5.28 -31.71
CA LEU A 223 -21.82 3.88 -32.05
C LEU A 223 -21.82 3.61 -33.56
N LYS A 224 -22.36 4.53 -34.36
CA LYS A 224 -22.41 4.50 -35.83
C LYS A 224 -21.08 4.92 -36.49
N GLY A 225 -20.05 5.24 -35.70
CA GLY A 225 -18.67 5.46 -36.18
C GLY A 225 -18.39 6.87 -36.71
N GLU A 226 -19.15 7.86 -36.24
CA GLU A 226 -18.98 9.27 -36.66
C GLU A 226 -17.84 9.98 -35.92
N ALA A 227 -17.45 11.16 -36.41
CA ALA A 227 -16.47 12.02 -35.73
C ALA A 227 -16.91 12.37 -34.30
N ALA A 228 -15.99 12.18 -33.34
CA ALA A 228 -16.23 12.46 -31.93
C ALA A 228 -16.24 13.97 -31.62
N ASN A 229 -17.16 14.37 -30.74
CA ASN A 229 -17.12 15.68 -30.09
C ASN A 229 -16.16 15.61 -28.88
N THR A 230 -15.45 16.71 -28.61
CA THR A 230 -14.56 16.83 -27.44
C THR A 230 -14.87 18.10 -26.67
N PHE A 231 -14.85 18.01 -25.33
CA PHE A 231 -14.99 19.14 -24.42
C PHE A 231 -13.77 19.20 -23.51
N ASN A 232 -13.02 20.29 -23.54
CA ASN A 232 -11.87 20.50 -22.66
C ASN A 232 -12.33 21.22 -21.39
N SER A 233 -12.09 20.63 -20.23
CA SER A 233 -12.30 21.29 -18.93
C SER A 233 -11.35 22.48 -18.80
N THR A 234 -11.86 23.60 -18.27
CA THR A 234 -11.03 24.73 -17.83
C THR A 234 -10.48 24.54 -16.42
N LYS A 235 -11.02 23.59 -15.65
CA LYS A 235 -10.52 23.17 -14.32
C LYS A 235 -9.63 21.93 -14.47
N ASN A 236 -8.52 21.91 -13.73
CA ASN A 236 -7.64 20.76 -13.62
C ASN A 236 -7.97 19.90 -12.38
N ILE A 237 -7.44 18.68 -12.36
CA ILE A 237 -7.45 17.75 -11.23
C ILE A 237 -6.02 17.60 -10.72
N VAL A 238 -5.80 17.68 -9.41
CA VAL A 238 -4.52 17.33 -8.77
C VAL A 238 -4.65 15.94 -8.16
N MET A 239 -3.78 15.02 -8.56
CA MET A 239 -3.69 13.68 -8.00
C MET A 239 -2.51 13.58 -7.04
N LEU A 240 -2.74 13.05 -5.83
CA LEU A 240 -1.75 12.87 -4.76
C LEU A 240 -1.58 11.38 -4.39
N PHE A 241 -0.52 11.08 -3.64
CA PHE A 241 -0.34 9.78 -2.99
C PHE A 241 -1.43 9.51 -1.93
N ASN A 242 -1.78 8.24 -1.72
CA ASN A 242 -2.90 7.83 -0.86
C ASN A 242 -2.53 6.88 0.29
N PRO A 243 -2.17 7.40 1.47
CA PRO A 243 -1.87 6.56 2.63
C PRO A 243 -3.12 5.90 3.25
N TRP A 244 -4.34 6.17 2.77
CA TRP A 244 -5.59 5.49 3.18
C TRP A 244 -6.00 4.33 2.24
N CYS A 245 -5.36 4.15 1.08
CA CYS A 245 -5.61 3.05 0.16
C CYS A 245 -4.61 1.91 0.43
N GLU A 246 -5.10 0.69 0.71
CA GLU A 246 -4.25 -0.45 1.10
C GLU A 246 -3.26 -0.85 -0.01
N GLU A 247 -3.66 -0.61 -1.26
CA GLU A 247 -2.92 -0.90 -2.48
C GLU A 247 -1.82 0.13 -2.80
N ASP A 248 -1.81 1.30 -2.17
CA ASP A 248 -0.77 2.31 -2.41
C ASP A 248 0.55 1.91 -1.72
N THR A 249 1.65 2.07 -2.46
CA THR A 249 3.01 2.06 -1.93
C THR A 249 3.24 2.89 -0.66
N VAL A 250 2.42 3.91 -0.33
CA VAL A 250 2.55 4.71 0.90
C VAL A 250 1.50 4.38 1.98
N PHE A 251 0.74 3.29 1.83
CA PHE A 251 -0.30 2.89 2.80
C PHE A 251 0.23 2.80 4.24
N LEU A 252 -0.48 3.45 5.16
CA LEU A 252 -0.18 3.48 6.59
C LEU A 252 -1.47 3.10 7.35
N ASP A 253 -1.49 1.99 8.08
CA ASP A 253 -2.75 1.43 8.60
C ASP A 253 -3.31 2.16 9.83
N ASP A 254 -2.44 2.72 10.67
CA ASP A 254 -2.86 3.45 11.86
C ASP A 254 -3.38 4.86 11.54
N GLU A 255 -4.58 5.16 12.03
CA GLU A 255 -5.30 6.40 11.75
C GLU A 255 -4.76 7.62 12.51
N GLU A 256 -4.15 7.44 13.69
CA GLU A 256 -3.50 8.54 14.41
C GLU A 256 -2.10 8.82 13.83
N GLU A 257 -1.40 7.80 13.34
CA GLU A 257 -0.16 7.99 12.57
C GLU A 257 -0.44 8.70 11.22
N ARG A 258 -1.53 8.36 10.50
CA ARG A 258 -1.95 9.13 9.30
C ARG A 258 -2.26 10.59 9.62
N LYS A 259 -2.93 10.87 10.75
CA LYS A 259 -3.16 12.25 11.20
C LYS A 259 -1.85 12.96 11.51
N GLU A 260 -0.96 12.38 12.31
CA GLU A 260 0.30 13.04 12.69
C GLU A 260 1.26 13.22 11.51
N TYR A 261 1.37 12.23 10.62
CA TYR A 261 2.40 12.21 9.57
C TYR A 261 1.94 12.69 8.20
N VAL A 262 0.65 13.04 8.03
CA VAL A 262 0.11 13.61 6.78
C VAL A 262 -0.74 14.87 7.04
N LEU A 263 -1.70 14.81 7.97
CA LEU A 263 -2.70 15.87 8.18
C LEU A 263 -2.33 16.93 9.22
N ASN A 264 -1.37 16.66 10.11
CA ASN A 264 -0.86 17.67 11.03
C ASN A 264 0.12 18.58 10.28
N ASP A 265 -0.12 19.89 10.30
CA ASP A 265 0.70 20.91 9.64
C ASP A 265 1.64 21.66 10.60
N ILE A 266 1.68 21.26 11.88
CA ILE A 266 2.58 21.78 12.90
C ILE A 266 3.38 20.63 13.55
N GLY A 267 4.70 20.72 13.50
CA GLY A 267 5.63 19.74 14.05
C GLY A 267 6.55 20.29 15.14
N ARG A 268 7.43 19.41 15.63
CA ARG A 268 8.55 19.77 16.51
C ARG A 268 9.83 19.15 15.98
N ILE A 269 10.89 19.94 15.98
CA ILE A 269 12.26 19.53 15.63
C ILE A 269 13.11 19.68 16.88
N TYR A 270 13.90 18.65 17.20
CA TYR A 270 14.75 18.63 18.39
C TYR A 270 16.16 19.12 18.04
N TYR A 271 16.86 19.72 19.01
CA TYR A 271 18.18 20.32 18.82
C TYR A 271 18.95 20.38 20.15
N GLY A 272 20.23 20.80 20.10
CA GLY A 272 21.05 21.02 21.29
C GLY A 272 22.09 19.92 21.47
N THR A 273 22.02 19.16 22.56
CA THR A 273 22.92 18.03 22.83
C THR A 273 22.15 16.87 23.44
N GLU A 274 22.70 15.65 23.41
CA GLU A 274 22.12 14.45 24.05
C GLU A 274 21.69 14.71 25.52
N LYS A 275 22.43 15.56 26.25
CA LYS A 275 22.25 15.86 27.68
C LYS A 275 21.31 17.06 27.93
N GLN A 276 21.07 17.87 26.91
CA GLN A 276 20.25 19.09 26.95
C GLN A 276 19.48 19.22 25.62
N ILE A 277 18.46 18.38 25.48
CA ILE A 277 17.62 18.31 24.28
C ILE A 277 16.58 19.44 24.33
N GLY A 278 16.76 20.43 23.45
CA GLY A 278 15.78 21.47 23.15
C GLY A 278 14.77 21.02 22.09
N ALA A 279 13.66 21.74 21.99
CA ALA A 279 12.63 21.52 20.98
C ALA A 279 12.17 22.86 20.37
N ARG A 280 12.03 22.89 19.05
CA ARG A 280 11.54 24.02 18.26
C ARG A 280 10.23 23.61 17.57
N THR A 281 9.14 24.34 17.80
CA THR A 281 7.92 24.20 16.98
C THR A 281 8.19 24.67 15.56
N TRP A 282 7.71 23.92 14.57
CA TRP A 282 7.86 24.24 13.15
C TRP A 282 6.51 24.14 12.44
N ASN A 283 6.14 25.18 11.70
CA ASN A 283 4.94 25.17 10.86
C ASN A 283 5.30 24.57 9.50
N PHE A 284 4.93 23.32 9.26
CA PHE A 284 5.06 22.72 7.92
C PHE A 284 4.12 23.43 6.95
N GLY A 285 2.85 23.59 7.33
CA GLY A 285 1.88 24.38 6.58
C GLY A 285 1.59 23.84 5.17
N GLN A 286 1.63 22.52 4.96
CA GLN A 286 1.48 21.88 3.65
C GLN A 286 0.14 22.15 2.94
N PHE A 287 -0.86 22.66 3.67
CA PHE A 287 -2.18 23.03 3.17
C PHE A 287 -2.37 24.54 2.94
N HIS A 288 -1.34 25.34 3.21
CA HIS A 288 -1.40 26.79 3.04
C HIS A 288 -1.39 27.17 1.55
N GLU A 289 -2.26 28.11 1.17
CA GLU A 289 -2.33 28.73 -0.16
C GLU A 289 -0.93 28.95 -0.78
N GLY A 290 -0.71 28.38 -1.96
CA GLY A 290 0.52 28.54 -2.74
C GLY A 290 1.62 27.50 -2.44
N VAL A 291 1.41 26.60 -1.47
CA VAL A 291 2.39 25.55 -1.12
C VAL A 291 2.25 24.33 -2.02
N LEU A 292 1.03 23.93 -2.40
CA LEU A 292 0.82 22.79 -3.28
C LEU A 292 1.42 23.02 -4.66
N GLU A 293 1.21 24.21 -5.23
CA GLU A 293 1.77 24.63 -6.50
C GLU A 293 3.30 24.69 -6.43
N ALA A 294 3.87 25.16 -5.31
CA ALA A 294 5.31 25.12 -5.09
C ALA A 294 5.85 23.67 -5.05
N CYS A 295 5.12 22.72 -4.45
CA CYS A 295 5.50 21.30 -4.42
C CYS A 295 5.45 20.66 -5.81
N LEU A 296 4.42 20.96 -6.61
CA LEU A 296 4.31 20.49 -8.00
C LEU A 296 5.38 21.12 -8.90
N PHE A 297 5.68 22.41 -8.69
CA PHE A 297 6.72 23.15 -9.40
C PHE A 297 8.13 22.62 -9.11
N ILE A 298 8.41 22.16 -7.89
CA ILE A 298 9.66 21.46 -7.54
C ILE A 298 9.80 20.16 -8.36
N LEU A 299 8.72 19.39 -8.53
CA LEU A 299 8.73 18.19 -9.37
C LEU A 299 8.91 18.54 -10.86
N GLU A 300 8.32 19.65 -11.35
CA GLU A 300 8.55 20.13 -12.71
C GLU A 300 10.02 20.54 -12.94
N LYS A 301 10.59 21.36 -12.04
CA LYS A 301 11.97 21.86 -12.12
C LYS A 301 13.01 20.74 -12.10
N SER A 302 12.72 19.63 -11.44
CA SER A 302 13.62 18.46 -11.39
C SER A 302 13.91 17.80 -12.73
N GLY A 303 13.13 18.09 -13.77
CA GLY A 303 13.24 17.40 -15.06
C GLY A 303 12.82 15.91 -15.02
N MET A 304 12.33 15.40 -13.88
CA MET A 304 11.81 14.04 -13.75
C MET A 304 10.70 13.79 -14.78
N PRO A 305 10.82 12.77 -15.66
CA PRO A 305 9.73 12.38 -16.55
C PRO A 305 8.47 12.04 -15.73
N PRO A 306 7.29 12.62 -16.00
CA PRO A 306 6.10 12.43 -15.17
C PRO A 306 5.68 10.97 -14.97
N SER A 307 6.01 10.07 -15.91
CA SER A 307 5.81 8.63 -15.73
C SER A 307 6.57 7.99 -14.56
N GLY A 308 7.61 8.65 -14.04
CA GLY A 308 8.32 8.25 -12.83
C GLY A 308 7.69 8.77 -11.53
N GLN A 309 6.79 9.77 -11.60
CA GLN A 309 6.17 10.39 -10.43
C GLN A 309 5.08 9.50 -9.79
N GLY A 310 4.74 8.35 -10.41
CA GLY A 310 3.88 7.32 -9.79
C GLY A 310 4.59 6.44 -8.76
N ASP A 311 5.90 6.60 -8.56
CA ASP A 311 6.72 5.79 -7.66
C ASP A 311 7.28 6.66 -6.52
N ALA A 312 6.91 6.34 -5.28
CA ALA A 312 7.34 7.07 -4.09
C ALA A 312 8.87 7.06 -3.89
N VAL A 313 9.56 5.96 -4.23
CA VAL A 313 11.02 5.85 -4.10
C VAL A 313 11.71 6.85 -5.02
N ASN A 314 11.22 6.98 -6.25
CA ASN A 314 11.75 7.92 -7.24
C ASN A 314 11.44 9.38 -6.84
N VAL A 315 10.20 9.67 -6.44
CA VAL A 315 9.79 11.03 -6.00
C VAL A 315 10.63 11.49 -4.81
N VAL A 316 10.75 10.66 -3.76
CA VAL A 316 11.54 11.01 -2.56
C VAL A 316 13.02 11.23 -2.91
N ARG A 317 13.62 10.38 -3.75
CA ARG A 317 15.03 10.52 -4.15
C ARG A 317 15.33 11.76 -5.01
N VAL A 318 14.34 12.24 -5.76
CA VAL A 318 14.45 13.54 -6.46
C VAL A 318 14.26 14.71 -5.50
N LEU A 319 13.32 14.63 -4.57
CA LEU A 319 13.10 15.69 -3.58
C LEU A 319 14.34 15.90 -2.69
N SER A 320 15.06 14.84 -2.30
CA SER A 320 16.31 14.99 -1.54
C SER A 320 17.40 15.82 -2.24
N ALA A 321 17.42 15.84 -3.58
CA ALA A 321 18.25 16.78 -4.33
C ALA A 321 17.58 18.16 -4.38
N MET A 322 16.36 18.22 -4.92
CA MET A 322 15.67 19.49 -5.24
C MET A 322 15.32 20.39 -4.04
N ILE A 323 15.39 19.91 -2.80
CA ILE A 323 15.24 20.77 -1.62
C ILE A 323 16.51 21.58 -1.31
N ASN A 324 17.69 21.15 -1.76
CA ASN A 324 18.92 21.92 -1.64
C ASN A 324 19.35 22.57 -2.97
N ALA A 325 20.06 23.69 -2.87
CA ALA A 325 20.43 24.50 -4.05
C ALA A 325 21.65 23.97 -4.83
N GLN A 326 22.35 22.96 -4.31
CA GLN A 326 23.56 22.42 -4.92
C GLN A 326 23.20 21.59 -6.15
N ASP A 327 24.03 21.66 -7.19
CA ASP A 327 23.87 21.04 -8.52
C ASP A 327 22.66 21.53 -9.33
N ASP A 328 21.43 21.38 -8.81
CA ASP A 328 20.16 21.49 -9.56
C ASP A 328 19.40 22.83 -9.37
N LEU A 329 19.95 23.80 -8.62
CA LEU A 329 19.27 25.06 -8.23
C LEU A 329 17.92 24.83 -7.50
N GLY A 330 17.89 23.85 -6.60
CA GLY A 330 16.76 23.55 -5.73
C GLY A 330 16.47 24.62 -4.66
N VAL A 331 15.54 24.30 -3.74
CA VAL A 331 14.80 25.28 -2.92
C VAL A 331 15.68 26.19 -2.06
N LEU A 332 16.70 25.65 -1.40
CA LEU A 332 17.37 26.33 -0.27
C LEU A 332 18.90 26.26 -0.34
N VAL A 333 19.57 27.41 -0.14
CA VAL A 333 21.03 27.51 -0.06
C VAL A 333 21.51 27.23 1.37
N GLY A 334 22.41 26.26 1.55
CA GLY A 334 23.01 25.98 2.86
C GLY A 334 24.10 26.99 3.24
N ASN A 335 24.17 27.41 4.51
CA ASN A 335 25.24 28.29 4.99
C ASN A 335 25.52 28.10 6.50
N TRP A 336 26.77 27.79 6.83
CA TRP A 336 27.27 27.56 8.20
C TRP A 336 28.36 28.54 8.64
N SER A 337 28.69 29.56 7.83
CA SER A 337 29.77 30.52 8.10
C SER A 337 29.52 31.44 9.31
N GLY A 338 28.27 31.58 9.73
CA GLY A 338 27.83 32.55 10.73
C GLY A 338 27.52 33.95 10.17
N ASP A 339 27.89 34.23 8.92
CA ASP A 339 27.48 35.44 8.19
C ASP A 339 26.32 35.13 7.23
N TYR A 340 25.32 36.02 7.24
CA TYR A 340 24.05 35.89 6.53
C TYR A 340 23.55 37.23 5.97
N PHE A 341 24.43 38.23 5.81
CA PHE A 341 24.05 39.63 5.53
C PHE A 341 23.18 39.85 4.28
N ASP A 342 23.25 38.95 3.30
CA ASP A 342 22.52 38.98 2.03
C ASP A 342 21.30 38.04 1.99
N GLY A 343 20.98 37.37 3.09
CA GLY A 343 19.88 36.41 3.19
C GLY A 343 19.16 36.43 4.54
N VAL A 344 18.47 35.33 4.84
CA VAL A 344 17.83 35.09 6.15
C VAL A 344 18.67 34.09 6.93
N SER A 345 18.97 34.38 8.21
CA SER A 345 19.66 33.43 9.07
C SER A 345 18.86 32.13 9.22
N PRO A 346 19.48 30.95 9.07
CA PRO A 346 18.83 29.64 9.27
C PRO A 346 18.10 29.52 10.63
N SER A 347 18.58 30.26 11.63
CA SER A 347 18.03 30.29 12.98
C SER A 347 16.69 31.05 13.11
N ALA A 348 16.38 31.95 12.18
CA ALA A 348 15.18 32.79 12.20
C ALA A 348 13.93 32.09 11.64
N TRP A 349 14.11 31.06 10.81
CA TRP A 349 13.00 30.31 10.24
C TRP A 349 12.22 29.50 11.30
N SER A 350 10.91 29.48 11.14
CA SER A 350 9.95 28.70 11.95
C SER A 350 8.82 28.10 11.10
N SER A 351 8.91 28.22 9.77
CA SER A 351 7.89 27.80 8.82
C SER A 351 8.51 27.49 7.46
N SER A 352 8.01 26.47 6.78
CA SER A 352 8.38 26.15 5.39
C SER A 352 7.67 27.01 4.36
N VAL A 353 6.49 27.54 4.72
CA VAL A 353 5.54 28.21 3.80
C VAL A 353 6.18 29.39 3.09
N GLU A 354 6.88 30.25 3.83
CA GLU A 354 7.52 31.45 3.25
C GLU A 354 8.64 31.08 2.27
N ILE A 355 9.41 30.03 2.58
CA ILE A 355 10.53 29.56 1.76
C ILE A 355 10.00 28.99 0.44
N LEU A 356 9.01 28.09 0.50
CA LEU A 356 8.41 27.47 -0.68
C LEU A 356 7.70 28.50 -1.58
N ARG A 357 6.94 29.44 -1.00
CA ARG A 357 6.31 30.53 -1.76
C ARG A 357 7.34 31.49 -2.35
N LYS A 358 8.46 31.78 -1.67
CA LYS A 358 9.57 32.55 -2.24
C LYS A 358 10.21 31.84 -3.44
N TYR A 359 10.56 30.57 -3.32
CA TYR A 359 11.16 29.78 -4.41
C TYR A 359 10.24 29.69 -5.63
N HIS A 360 8.94 29.45 -5.43
CA HIS A 360 7.98 29.39 -6.54
C HIS A 360 7.78 30.76 -7.21
N SER A 361 7.54 31.83 -6.43
CA SER A 361 7.36 33.18 -6.97
C SER A 361 8.61 33.78 -7.62
N SER A 362 9.81 33.30 -7.28
CA SER A 362 11.08 33.66 -7.92
C SER A 362 11.40 32.81 -9.18
N ASN A 363 10.44 32.02 -9.67
CA ASN A 363 10.60 31.07 -10.77
C ASN A 363 11.75 30.05 -10.55
N GLY A 364 11.92 29.60 -9.30
CA GLY A 364 12.95 28.64 -8.91
C GLY A 364 14.32 29.28 -8.68
N THR A 365 14.36 30.53 -8.19
CA THR A 365 15.61 31.10 -7.65
C THR A 365 15.77 30.61 -6.20
N PRO A 366 16.88 29.92 -5.84
CA PRO A 366 17.11 29.41 -4.49
C PRO A 366 16.99 30.46 -3.39
N VAL A 367 16.52 30.03 -2.21
CA VAL A 367 16.32 30.90 -1.04
C VAL A 367 17.51 30.81 -0.08
N SER A 368 18.06 31.95 0.32
CA SER A 368 19.16 32.05 1.30
C SER A 368 18.64 32.38 2.70
N TYR A 369 18.98 31.68 3.79
CA TYR A 369 19.81 30.47 3.90
C TYR A 369 19.18 29.40 4.81
N GLY A 370 19.73 28.18 4.75
CA GLY A 370 19.34 27.02 5.54
C GLY A 370 20.49 26.27 6.23
N GLN A 371 20.09 25.35 7.11
CA GLN A 371 20.87 24.28 7.73
C GLN A 371 19.94 23.07 7.92
N CYS A 372 20.43 21.92 8.40
CA CYS A 372 19.71 20.63 8.44
C CYS A 372 18.25 20.69 8.93
N TRP A 373 17.95 21.39 10.04
CA TRP A 373 16.56 21.52 10.51
C TRP A 373 15.63 22.29 9.56
N VAL A 374 16.18 23.21 8.75
CA VAL A 374 15.41 23.97 7.74
C VAL A 374 15.15 23.08 6.52
N PHE A 375 16.17 22.35 6.04
CA PHE A 375 16.01 21.36 4.99
C PHE A 375 14.97 20.31 5.39
N SER A 376 15.10 19.71 6.59
CA SER A 376 14.15 18.74 7.13
C SER A 376 12.74 19.31 7.32
N GLY A 377 12.60 20.58 7.71
CA GLY A 377 11.31 21.27 7.77
C GLY A 377 10.60 21.34 6.42
N ILE A 378 11.34 21.75 5.37
CA ILE A 378 10.82 21.83 4.00
C ILE A 378 10.53 20.43 3.44
N THR A 379 11.44 19.47 3.60
CA THR A 379 11.26 18.10 3.09
C THR A 379 10.04 17.43 3.72
N THR A 380 9.81 17.55 5.04
CA THR A 380 8.56 17.07 5.66
C THR A 380 7.33 17.75 5.04
N THR A 381 7.40 19.06 4.76
CA THR A 381 6.28 19.81 4.16
C THR A 381 5.94 19.29 2.76
N VAL A 382 6.93 19.16 1.88
CA VAL A 382 6.70 18.73 0.49
C VAL A 382 6.23 17.28 0.43
N LEU A 383 6.78 16.39 1.25
CA LEU A 383 6.32 15.00 1.35
C LEU A 383 4.86 14.91 1.83
N ARG A 384 4.51 15.60 2.93
CA ARG A 384 3.13 15.65 3.45
C ARG A 384 2.16 16.26 2.44
N CYS A 385 2.57 17.31 1.74
CA CYS A 385 1.78 17.97 0.69
C CYS A 385 1.45 17.00 -0.46
N LEU A 386 2.43 16.23 -0.92
CA LEU A 386 2.24 15.23 -1.97
C LEU A 386 1.51 13.96 -1.50
N GLY A 387 1.31 13.80 -0.18
CA GLY A 387 0.60 12.66 0.43
C GLY A 387 1.48 11.52 0.92
N ILE A 388 2.81 11.68 0.94
CA ILE A 388 3.74 10.69 1.50
C ILE A 388 3.86 10.94 3.02
N PRO A 389 3.53 9.98 3.91
CA PRO A 389 3.66 10.20 5.34
C PRO A 389 5.12 10.42 5.73
N ALA A 390 5.40 11.51 6.45
CA ALA A 390 6.77 11.94 6.76
C ALA A 390 6.89 12.62 8.12
N ARG A 391 8.07 12.53 8.74
CA ARG A 391 8.43 13.19 10.01
C ARG A 391 9.89 13.63 10.01
N SER A 392 10.19 14.76 10.65
CA SER A 392 11.57 15.16 10.94
C SER A 392 12.16 14.26 12.03
N VAL A 393 13.45 13.91 11.90
CA VAL A 393 14.20 13.08 12.84
C VAL A 393 15.49 13.79 13.22
N THR A 394 15.73 13.98 14.51
CA THR A 394 16.98 14.54 15.06
C THR A 394 17.85 13.42 15.60
N ASN A 395 19.11 13.36 15.20
CA ASN A 395 20.14 12.50 15.80
C ASN A 395 21.10 13.35 16.63
N PHE A 396 21.54 12.89 17.81
CA PHE A 396 22.55 13.59 18.63
C PHE A 396 23.89 12.84 18.58
N GLN A 397 25.00 13.57 18.57
CA GLN A 397 26.30 13.01 18.18
C GLN A 397 26.20 12.30 16.81
N SER A 398 25.76 13.01 15.77
CA SER A 398 25.65 12.44 14.42
C SER A 398 27.03 12.41 13.78
N ALA A 399 27.50 11.24 13.36
CA ALA A 399 28.73 11.17 12.58
C ALA A 399 28.53 11.81 11.20
N HIS A 400 29.62 12.25 10.59
CA HIS A 400 29.74 12.58 9.18
C HIS A 400 30.99 11.89 8.65
N ASP A 401 30.79 10.69 8.08
CA ASP A 401 31.81 9.85 7.45
C ASP A 401 32.06 10.34 6.01
N THR A 402 33.30 10.75 5.73
CA THR A 402 33.71 11.37 4.47
C THR A 402 34.38 10.40 3.48
N ASP A 403 34.62 9.15 3.86
CA ASP A 403 35.29 8.15 3.00
C ASP A 403 34.58 6.78 2.91
N VAL A 404 33.35 6.70 3.45
CA VAL A 404 32.49 5.51 3.50
C VAL A 404 33.16 4.33 4.21
N SER A 405 34.00 4.62 5.21
CA SER A 405 34.65 3.58 6.01
C SER A 405 33.75 2.97 7.07
N LEU A 406 32.61 3.59 7.36
CA LEU A 406 31.66 3.20 8.40
C LEU A 406 32.26 3.33 9.80
N THR A 407 33.22 4.25 9.91
CA THR A 407 33.99 4.64 11.09
C THR A 407 34.15 6.15 11.09
N THR A 408 34.71 6.70 12.17
CA THR A 408 34.98 8.14 12.28
C THR A 408 36.41 8.30 12.77
N ASP A 409 37.33 8.58 11.86
CA ASP A 409 38.77 8.55 12.15
C ASP A 409 39.25 9.85 12.77
N VAL A 410 40.16 9.75 13.74
CA VAL A 410 40.87 10.86 14.37
C VAL A 410 42.36 10.56 14.36
N TYR A 411 43.07 11.24 13.48
CA TYR A 411 44.53 11.21 13.35
C TYR A 411 45.17 12.22 14.29
N LEU A 412 46.08 11.73 15.12
CA LEU A 412 46.91 12.48 16.07
C LEU A 412 48.39 12.34 15.68
N ASP A 413 49.19 13.34 16.00
CA ASP A 413 50.64 13.34 15.79
C ASP A 413 51.41 12.57 16.88
N GLU A 414 52.74 12.61 16.76
CA GLU A 414 53.66 11.98 17.71
C GLU A 414 53.52 12.51 19.15
N ASP A 415 53.04 13.75 19.35
CA ASP A 415 52.83 14.41 20.65
C ASP A 415 51.35 14.34 21.12
N MET A 416 50.48 13.63 20.38
CA MET A 416 49.02 13.45 20.60
C MET A 416 48.12 14.65 20.23
N GLU A 417 48.61 15.63 19.48
CA GLU A 417 47.80 16.75 18.98
C GLU A 417 47.09 16.40 17.65
N PRO A 418 45.89 16.94 17.35
CA PRO A 418 45.14 16.60 16.12
C PRO A 418 45.82 17.05 14.82
N ILE A 419 45.83 16.17 13.81
CA ILE A 419 46.34 16.49 12.47
C ILE A 419 45.18 17.00 11.60
N ASP A 420 44.94 18.32 11.62
CA ASP A 420 43.81 18.97 10.93
C ASP A 420 43.59 18.51 9.48
N TYR A 421 44.65 18.34 8.68
CA TYR A 421 44.55 17.98 7.26
C TYR A 421 44.22 16.49 6.99
N LEU A 422 44.15 15.65 8.03
CA LEU A 422 43.71 14.26 7.97
C LEU A 422 42.34 14.04 8.63
N ASN A 423 41.84 15.01 9.40
CA ASN A 423 40.61 14.91 10.18
C ASN A 423 39.43 15.58 9.43
N SER A 424 39.03 14.99 8.30
CA SER A 424 37.85 15.44 7.52
C SER A 424 36.53 14.96 8.12
N ASP A 425 36.52 13.80 8.78
CA ASP A 425 35.35 13.29 9.48
C ASP A 425 34.99 14.20 10.68
N SER A 426 33.70 14.30 10.99
CA SER A 426 33.23 15.10 12.12
C SER A 426 32.08 14.44 12.87
N VAL A 427 31.86 14.86 14.11
CA VAL A 427 30.68 14.48 14.90
C VAL A 427 29.90 15.74 15.23
N TRP A 428 28.70 15.85 14.67
CA TRP A 428 27.78 16.95 14.87
C TRP A 428 27.04 16.79 16.20
N ASN A 429 27.00 17.85 17.02
CA ASN A 429 26.24 17.87 18.29
C ASN A 429 24.81 17.34 18.12
N PHE A 430 24.18 17.73 17.01
CA PHE A 430 22.99 17.10 16.45
C PHE A 430 22.94 17.29 14.94
N HIS A 431 22.26 16.38 14.24
CA HIS A 431 21.84 16.51 12.83
C HIS A 431 20.34 16.27 12.71
N VAL A 432 19.72 16.70 11.61
CA VAL A 432 18.27 16.55 11.38
C VAL A 432 17.98 16.17 9.92
N TRP A 433 17.42 14.98 9.71
CA TRP A 433 16.93 14.47 8.42
C TRP A 433 15.43 14.19 8.47
N ASN A 434 14.90 13.36 7.56
CA ASN A 434 13.51 12.96 7.50
C ASN A 434 13.34 11.44 7.47
N ASP A 435 12.36 10.95 8.21
CA ASP A 435 11.77 9.62 8.04
C ASP A 435 10.55 9.77 7.12
N CYS A 436 10.44 8.91 6.10
CA CYS A 436 9.29 8.86 5.18
C CYS A 436 8.78 7.42 5.02
N TRP A 437 7.47 7.22 4.92
CA TRP A 437 6.85 5.90 4.96
C TRP A 437 6.50 5.39 3.55
N MET A 438 7.07 4.24 3.16
CA MET A 438 6.73 3.56 1.90
C MET A 438 7.10 2.07 1.91
N ALA A 439 6.41 1.30 1.07
CA ALA A 439 6.82 -0.02 0.63
C ALA A 439 8.09 0.06 -0.25
N ARG A 440 8.93 -0.97 -0.19
CA ARG A 440 10.18 -1.07 -0.98
C ARG A 440 10.16 -2.31 -1.86
N GLN A 441 9.34 -2.26 -2.91
CA GLN A 441 9.21 -3.34 -3.90
C GLN A 441 10.50 -3.56 -4.72
N ASP A 442 11.43 -2.62 -4.65
CA ASP A 442 12.76 -2.63 -5.24
C ASP A 442 13.85 -3.29 -4.35
N LEU A 443 13.47 -3.75 -3.14
CA LEU A 443 14.32 -4.42 -2.16
C LEU A 443 13.72 -5.79 -1.77
N PRO A 444 14.46 -6.65 -1.05
CA PRO A 444 13.89 -7.82 -0.41
C PRO A 444 12.77 -7.45 0.58
N PRO A 445 11.72 -8.29 0.77
CA PRO A 445 10.67 -8.04 1.76
C PRO A 445 11.24 -7.81 3.17
N GLY A 446 10.55 -7.00 3.98
CA GLY A 446 10.99 -6.56 5.31
C GLY A 446 11.62 -5.17 5.34
N HIS A 447 11.98 -4.60 4.18
CA HIS A 447 12.66 -3.30 4.07
C HIS A 447 11.72 -2.11 3.82
N GLY A 448 10.41 -2.35 3.68
CA GLY A 448 9.40 -1.29 3.68
C GLY A 448 9.12 -0.71 5.07
N GLY A 449 8.41 0.42 5.11
CA GLY A 449 8.12 1.20 6.31
C GLY A 449 8.90 2.50 6.29
N TRP A 450 9.40 2.94 7.45
CA TRP A 450 10.24 4.13 7.55
C TRP A 450 11.54 4.00 6.74
N GLN A 451 11.76 4.97 5.86
CA GLN A 451 12.98 5.19 5.12
C GLN A 451 13.59 6.53 5.53
N ALA A 452 14.88 6.52 5.88
CA ALA A 452 15.63 7.74 6.10
C ALA A 452 15.94 8.41 4.75
N VAL A 453 15.71 9.71 4.67
CA VAL A 453 16.07 10.58 3.55
C VAL A 453 16.63 11.88 4.11
N ASP A 454 17.81 12.27 3.66
CA ASP A 454 18.41 13.56 4.01
C ASP A 454 18.51 14.44 2.76
N SER A 455 18.10 15.69 2.93
CA SER A 455 18.13 16.74 1.91
C SER A 455 19.19 17.80 2.21
N THR A 456 19.95 17.64 3.30
CA THR A 456 21.12 18.44 3.61
C THR A 456 22.25 18.05 2.64
N PRO A 457 22.91 19.00 1.96
CA PRO A 457 24.04 18.68 1.08
C PRO A 457 25.26 18.31 1.93
N GLN A 458 25.34 17.03 2.28
CA GLN A 458 26.44 16.40 3.01
C GLN A 458 27.41 15.74 2.01
N GLU A 459 27.03 14.60 1.44
CA GLU A 459 27.82 13.86 0.45
C GLU A 459 27.08 13.62 -0.88
N THR A 460 27.82 13.23 -1.93
CA THR A 460 27.23 13.01 -3.27
C THR A 460 26.82 11.56 -3.53
N SER A 461 25.52 11.33 -3.72
CA SER A 461 25.01 10.02 -4.15
C SER A 461 24.92 9.95 -5.68
N GLN A 462 25.89 9.26 -6.28
CA GLN A 462 26.04 9.11 -7.74
C GLN A 462 26.30 10.43 -8.47
N GLY A 463 27.07 11.34 -7.85
CA GLY A 463 27.45 12.64 -8.44
C GLY A 463 26.39 13.73 -8.32
N THR A 464 25.47 13.61 -7.36
CA THR A 464 24.49 14.65 -7.01
C THR A 464 24.37 14.72 -5.48
N PHE A 465 24.29 15.91 -4.88
CA PHE A 465 24.08 16.08 -3.44
C PHE A 465 22.64 15.69 -3.02
N ARG A 466 22.49 14.46 -2.51
CA ARG A 466 21.22 13.84 -2.06
C ARG A 466 21.52 12.59 -1.25
N CYS A 467 20.65 12.22 -0.30
CA CYS A 467 20.77 10.95 0.43
C CYS A 467 19.41 10.24 0.59
N GLY A 468 19.36 8.97 0.18
CA GLY A 468 18.23 8.06 0.40
C GLY A 468 17.32 7.84 -0.81
N PRO A 469 16.15 7.19 -0.62
CA PRO A 469 15.65 6.63 0.64
C PRO A 469 16.41 5.36 1.09
N ALA A 470 16.97 5.40 2.31
CA ALA A 470 17.63 4.29 2.99
C ALA A 470 16.64 3.57 3.93
N SER A 471 16.53 2.25 3.87
CA SER A 471 15.58 1.53 4.76
C SER A 471 16.09 1.54 6.21
N VAL A 472 15.28 2.02 7.16
CA VAL A 472 15.66 2.03 8.58
C VAL A 472 15.90 0.61 9.11
N ASN A 473 15.20 -0.39 8.58
CA ASN A 473 15.44 -1.80 8.90
C ASN A 473 16.79 -2.32 8.36
N ALA A 474 17.24 -1.82 7.19
CA ALA A 474 18.56 -2.16 6.63
C ALA A 474 19.69 -1.50 7.44
N ILE A 475 19.53 -0.22 7.78
CA ILE A 475 20.44 0.54 8.66
C ILE A 475 20.60 -0.21 9.99
N ARG A 476 19.49 -0.52 10.66
CA ARG A 476 19.48 -1.24 11.93
C ARG A 476 20.23 -2.58 11.88
N SER A 477 20.14 -3.29 10.76
CA SER A 477 20.66 -4.65 10.59
C SER A 477 22.08 -4.68 9.97
N GLY A 478 22.70 -3.53 9.71
CA GLY A 478 24.01 -3.44 9.04
C GLY A 478 24.00 -3.83 7.56
N GLN A 479 22.82 -3.90 6.92
CA GLN A 479 22.66 -4.37 5.54
C GLN A 479 22.93 -3.25 4.51
N VAL A 480 24.07 -2.59 4.66
CA VAL A 480 24.43 -1.34 3.96
C VAL A 480 24.59 -1.50 2.45
N TYR A 481 24.76 -2.73 1.96
CA TYR A 481 24.75 -3.07 0.53
C TYR A 481 23.40 -2.87 -0.16
N LEU A 482 22.31 -2.62 0.59
CA LEU A 482 20.99 -2.30 0.05
C LEU A 482 20.87 -0.81 -0.30
N LYS A 483 20.24 -0.50 -1.43
CA LYS A 483 20.01 0.88 -1.90
C LYS A 483 18.84 1.57 -1.16
N HIS A 484 18.83 2.89 -0.98
CA HIS A 484 19.79 3.88 -1.43
C HIS A 484 20.56 4.45 -0.24
N ASP A 485 21.87 4.67 -0.40
CA ASP A 485 22.73 5.46 0.51
C ASP A 485 22.80 4.98 1.98
N THR A 486 22.31 3.76 2.24
CA THR A 486 22.37 3.04 3.52
C THR A 486 23.76 3.00 4.19
N PRO A 487 24.91 2.94 3.48
CA PRO A 487 26.23 3.04 4.12
C PRO A 487 26.43 4.36 4.87
N PHE A 488 26.11 5.49 4.22
CA PHE A 488 26.26 6.82 4.80
C PHE A 488 25.37 6.98 6.04
N VAL A 489 24.07 6.70 5.92
CA VAL A 489 23.12 6.82 7.05
C VAL A 489 23.41 5.80 8.16
N PHE A 490 24.08 4.67 7.85
CA PHE A 490 24.60 3.77 8.88
C PHE A 490 25.72 4.42 9.70
N ALA A 491 26.70 5.04 9.03
CA ALA A 491 27.78 5.72 9.72
C ALA A 491 27.26 6.83 10.65
N GLU A 492 26.30 7.65 10.20
CA GLU A 492 25.66 8.73 10.99
C GLU A 492 25.17 8.27 12.38
N VAL A 493 24.76 7.00 12.54
CA VAL A 493 24.18 6.45 13.78
C VAL A 493 25.01 5.33 14.46
N ASN A 494 25.95 4.69 13.77
CA ASN A 494 26.63 3.47 14.23
C ASN A 494 28.17 3.44 13.99
N SER A 495 28.82 4.52 13.54
CA SER A 495 30.27 4.50 13.39
C SER A 495 31.02 4.34 14.73
N ASP A 496 32.00 3.43 14.80
CA ASP A 496 32.99 3.50 15.89
C ASP A 496 33.93 4.67 15.60
N LYS A 497 34.23 5.47 16.62
CA LYS A 497 35.23 6.53 16.52
C LYS A 497 36.62 5.97 16.81
N ILE A 498 37.54 6.06 15.86
CA ILE A 498 38.85 5.40 15.93
C ILE A 498 39.95 6.44 16.00
N TYR A 499 40.89 6.24 16.93
CA TYR A 499 42.00 7.13 17.17
C TYR A 499 43.30 6.50 16.68
N TRP A 500 43.96 7.19 15.76
CA TRP A 500 45.20 6.78 15.10
C TRP A 500 46.33 7.71 15.52
N GLN A 501 47.39 7.19 16.14
CA GLN A 501 48.58 7.98 16.44
C GLN A 501 49.63 7.78 15.35
N ARG A 502 50.33 8.86 14.99
CA ARG A 502 51.45 8.83 14.07
C ARG A 502 52.69 8.16 14.70
N ASN A 503 53.32 7.29 13.92
CA ASN A 503 54.55 6.61 14.27
C ASN A 503 55.78 7.39 13.81
N GLN A 504 56.95 7.13 14.40
CA GLN A 504 58.25 7.72 14.00
C GLN A 504 58.70 7.38 12.57
N ASP A 505 58.10 6.38 11.93
CA ASP A 505 58.31 6.03 10.52
C ASP A 505 57.30 6.73 9.57
N ALA A 506 56.52 7.67 10.10
CA ALA A 506 55.39 8.36 9.48
C ALA A 506 54.19 7.46 9.08
N GLY A 507 54.16 6.19 9.51
CA GLY A 507 52.95 5.37 9.52
C GLY A 507 51.97 5.78 10.62
N PHE A 508 50.86 5.04 10.76
CA PHE A 508 49.86 5.24 11.80
C PHE A 508 49.53 3.93 12.51
N THR A 509 49.20 4.01 13.79
CA THR A 509 48.77 2.87 14.63
C THR A 509 47.49 3.22 15.37
N GLN A 510 46.51 2.32 15.37
CA GLN A 510 45.28 2.45 16.16
C GLN A 510 45.63 2.38 17.66
N ILE A 511 45.36 3.46 18.39
CA ILE A 511 45.61 3.56 19.85
C ILE A 511 44.34 3.41 20.69
N TYR A 512 43.17 3.77 20.15
CA TYR A 512 41.90 3.70 20.87
C TYR A 512 40.70 3.59 19.90
N CYS A 513 39.57 3.09 20.41
CA CYS A 513 38.33 2.88 19.67
C CYS A 513 37.14 3.11 20.61
N GLU A 514 36.36 4.15 20.34
CA GLU A 514 35.20 4.55 21.13
C GLU A 514 33.90 4.08 20.46
N LYS A 515 33.45 2.89 20.88
CA LYS A 515 32.33 2.15 20.26
C LYS A 515 30.93 2.73 20.48
N LYS A 516 30.84 3.85 21.22
CA LYS A 516 29.60 4.41 21.77
C LYS A 516 29.54 5.93 21.61
N ALA A 517 30.26 6.47 20.62
CA ALA A 517 30.47 7.89 20.44
C ALA A 517 29.31 8.61 19.72
N VAL A 518 28.51 7.89 18.91
CA VAL A 518 27.58 8.47 17.93
C VAL A 518 26.17 7.86 17.98
N GLY A 519 25.18 8.52 17.36
CA GLY A 519 23.84 7.96 17.20
C GLY A 519 22.94 8.00 18.44
N HIS A 520 23.03 9.05 19.26
CA HIS A 520 22.36 9.15 20.56
C HIS A 520 20.98 9.78 20.47
N HIS A 521 20.03 9.30 21.29
CA HIS A 521 18.69 9.87 21.48
C HIS A 521 17.99 10.29 20.18
N ILE A 522 18.02 9.42 19.16
CA ILE A 522 17.40 9.69 17.86
C ILE A 522 15.91 9.93 18.09
N SER A 523 15.45 11.14 17.79
CA SER A 523 14.21 11.70 18.33
C SER A 523 13.30 12.26 17.25
N THR A 524 11.99 12.07 17.43
CA THR A 524 10.94 12.69 16.61
C THR A 524 9.77 13.14 17.49
N LYS A 525 8.80 13.86 16.92
CA LYS A 525 7.58 14.27 17.64
C LYS A 525 6.67 13.05 17.84
N ALA A 526 6.12 12.89 19.04
CA ALA A 526 5.20 11.82 19.34
C ALA A 526 3.83 12.00 18.64
N VAL A 527 3.22 10.88 18.26
CA VAL A 527 1.89 10.84 17.63
C VAL A 527 0.85 11.49 18.56
N GLY A 528 0.04 12.39 18.01
CA GLY A 528 -1.05 13.05 18.75
C GLY A 528 -0.63 13.95 19.92
N SER A 529 0.66 14.23 20.11
CA SER A 529 1.15 15.01 21.26
C SER A 529 2.41 15.82 20.92
N ASP A 530 2.75 16.75 21.81
CA ASP A 530 3.88 17.68 21.67
C ASP A 530 5.17 17.19 22.36
N GLU A 531 5.15 15.94 22.82
CA GLU A 531 6.25 15.27 23.53
C GLU A 531 7.26 14.61 22.57
N ARG A 532 8.43 14.25 23.11
CA ARG A 532 9.51 13.58 22.37
C ARG A 532 9.32 12.06 22.36
N ALA A 533 9.29 11.47 21.17
CA ALA A 533 9.46 10.03 20.99
C ALA A 533 10.94 9.70 20.73
N ASP A 534 11.51 8.80 21.53
CA ASP A 534 12.88 8.28 21.32
C ASP A 534 12.83 7.02 20.45
N ILE A 535 13.31 7.15 19.22
CA ILE A 535 13.29 6.14 18.16
C ILE A 535 14.69 5.56 17.88
N THR A 536 15.68 5.78 18.75
CA THR A 536 17.03 5.18 18.65
C THR A 536 16.97 3.67 18.44
N HIS A 537 16.02 3.02 19.11
CA HIS A 537 15.75 1.58 19.02
C HIS A 537 15.16 1.10 17.68
N LEU A 538 14.85 2.00 16.74
CA LEU A 538 14.51 1.66 15.35
C LEU A 538 15.78 1.61 14.48
N TYR A 539 16.65 2.62 14.63
CA TYR A 539 17.88 2.81 13.86
C TYR A 539 19.04 1.91 14.27
N LYS A 540 19.11 1.48 15.54
CA LYS A 540 20.15 0.55 16.00
C LYS A 540 19.70 -0.44 17.07
N HIS A 541 20.57 -1.40 17.34
CA HIS A 541 20.47 -2.33 18.46
C HIS A 541 20.98 -1.67 19.76
N GLN A 542 20.85 -2.37 20.90
CA GLN A 542 21.23 -1.78 22.18
C GLN A 542 22.75 -1.71 22.31
N GLU A 543 23.26 -0.56 22.72
CA GLU A 543 24.68 -0.28 22.93
C GLU A 543 25.40 -1.35 23.79
N GLY A 544 26.32 -2.11 23.20
CA GLY A 544 27.05 -3.22 23.82
C GLY A 544 26.28 -4.56 23.83
N SER A 545 25.28 -4.73 22.96
CA SER A 545 24.67 -6.03 22.68
C SER A 545 25.41 -6.75 21.55
N GLU A 546 25.32 -8.08 21.52
CA GLU A 546 25.94 -8.87 20.45
C GLU A 546 25.30 -8.54 19.08
N GLU A 547 24.00 -8.26 19.05
CA GLU A 547 23.29 -7.84 17.84
C GLU A 547 23.75 -6.47 17.32
N GLU A 548 24.22 -5.57 18.19
CA GLU A 548 24.80 -4.28 17.81
C GLU A 548 26.18 -4.46 17.16
N ARG A 549 27.07 -5.27 17.76
CA ARG A 549 28.35 -5.60 17.13
C ARG A 549 28.21 -6.38 15.82
N ILE A 550 27.26 -7.31 15.74
CA ILE A 550 26.95 -8.00 14.49
C ILE A 550 26.49 -7.01 13.41
N ALA A 551 25.68 -6.00 13.73
CA ALA A 551 25.28 -5.00 12.74
C ALA A 551 26.48 -4.16 12.25
N VAL A 552 27.34 -3.67 13.15
CA VAL A 552 28.54 -2.89 12.79
C VAL A 552 29.53 -3.69 11.94
N GLU A 553 29.79 -4.95 12.29
CA GLU A 553 30.68 -5.82 11.53
C GLU A 553 30.06 -6.37 10.24
N THR A 554 28.73 -6.47 10.16
CA THR A 554 28.02 -6.75 8.90
C THR A 554 28.15 -5.57 7.95
N ALA A 555 28.05 -4.35 8.47
CA ALA A 555 28.18 -3.12 7.69
C ALA A 555 29.61 -2.92 7.17
N SER A 556 30.62 -3.01 8.06
CA SER A 556 32.03 -2.72 7.73
C SER A 556 32.56 -3.56 6.56
N ARG A 557 32.12 -4.82 6.44
CA ARG A 557 32.43 -5.73 5.32
C ARG A 557 32.12 -5.18 3.93
N PHE A 558 31.26 -4.16 3.84
CA PHE A 558 30.87 -3.48 2.60
C PHE A 558 31.29 -1.99 2.56
N GLY A 559 32.01 -1.50 3.58
CA GLY A 559 32.62 -0.17 3.60
C GLY A 559 33.98 -0.14 2.90
N SER A 560 34.61 1.04 2.85
CA SER A 560 35.92 1.24 2.21
C SER A 560 37.09 0.61 3.00
N LYS A 561 36.91 0.37 4.31
CA LYS A 561 37.91 -0.23 5.22
C LYS A 561 37.37 -1.54 5.86
N PRO A 562 37.26 -2.65 5.12
CA PRO A 562 36.62 -3.89 5.61
C PRO A 562 37.38 -4.60 6.74
N ASP A 563 38.70 -4.42 6.82
CA ASP A 563 39.57 -5.04 7.85
C ASP A 563 39.66 -4.23 9.17
N THR A 564 38.91 -3.13 9.32
CA THR A 564 38.94 -2.27 10.52
C THR A 564 38.46 -2.98 11.80
N TYR A 565 37.65 -4.02 11.64
CA TYR A 565 37.31 -4.96 12.70
C TYR A 565 37.91 -6.32 12.37
N SER A 566 38.28 -7.09 13.39
CA SER A 566 38.99 -8.37 13.21
C SER A 566 38.25 -9.30 12.25
N SER A 567 38.81 -9.48 11.05
CA SER A 567 38.22 -10.31 10.01
C SER A 567 38.17 -11.77 10.44
N ALA A 568 37.15 -12.50 9.96
CA ALA A 568 36.87 -13.85 10.40
C ALA A 568 38.01 -14.80 10.02
N LEU A 569 38.54 -15.55 11.01
CA LEU A 569 39.66 -16.48 10.82
C LEU A 569 39.35 -17.61 9.83
N ALA A 570 38.06 -17.90 9.64
CA ALA A 570 37.51 -18.69 8.54
C ALA A 570 36.01 -18.41 8.40
N GLU A 571 35.49 -18.47 7.17
CA GLU A 571 34.04 -18.48 6.91
C GLU A 571 33.58 -19.91 6.63
N ASP A 572 33.35 -20.67 7.70
CA ASP A 572 33.09 -22.11 7.65
C ASP A 572 31.78 -22.55 8.33
N VAL A 573 30.97 -21.61 8.83
CA VAL A 573 29.60 -21.88 9.27
C VAL A 573 28.59 -21.22 8.31
N SER A 574 27.50 -21.93 7.99
CA SER A 574 26.35 -21.36 7.26
C SER A 574 25.03 -21.62 7.98
N VAL A 575 24.06 -20.73 7.78
CA VAL A 575 22.73 -20.76 8.41
C VAL A 575 21.65 -20.64 7.33
N GLU A 576 20.74 -21.61 7.29
CA GLU A 576 19.63 -21.74 6.34
C GLU A 576 18.33 -21.99 7.13
N VAL A 577 17.18 -21.49 6.65
CA VAL A 577 15.87 -21.81 7.23
C VAL A 577 15.07 -22.65 6.23
N LYS A 578 14.66 -23.85 6.64
CA LYS A 578 13.87 -24.78 5.83
C LYS A 578 12.44 -24.89 6.36
N MET A 579 11.51 -25.20 5.46
CA MET A 579 10.10 -25.47 5.75
C MET A 579 9.79 -26.93 5.38
N GLU A 580 9.11 -27.66 6.25
CA GLU A 580 8.61 -29.00 5.91
C GLU A 580 7.40 -28.91 4.97
N GLY A 581 7.47 -29.63 3.85
CA GLY A 581 6.38 -29.80 2.89
C GLY A 581 5.83 -28.49 2.34
N GLU A 582 4.70 -28.04 2.89
CA GLU A 582 3.96 -26.86 2.42
C GLU A 582 4.19 -25.60 3.26
N GLY A 583 4.91 -25.70 4.38
CA GLY A 583 5.05 -24.65 5.38
C GLY A 583 3.94 -24.64 6.45
N PRO A 584 4.03 -23.72 7.43
CA PRO A 584 3.16 -23.68 8.60
C PRO A 584 1.71 -23.31 8.26
N ARG A 585 0.75 -23.79 9.07
CA ARG A 585 -0.69 -23.60 8.85
C ARG A 585 -1.32 -22.67 9.89
N MET A 586 -2.19 -21.80 9.41
CA MET A 586 -2.97 -20.86 10.21
C MET A 586 -3.82 -21.60 11.25
N GLY A 587 -3.80 -21.16 12.51
CA GLY A 587 -4.48 -21.86 13.62
C GLY A 587 -3.64 -22.89 14.37
N THR A 588 -2.43 -23.19 13.89
CA THR A 588 -1.50 -24.15 14.50
C THR A 588 -0.15 -23.51 14.80
N ASP A 589 0.64 -24.12 15.69
CA ASP A 589 2.00 -23.65 15.99
C ASP A 589 2.86 -23.70 14.71
N ALA A 590 3.44 -22.57 14.33
CA ALA A 590 4.25 -22.48 13.12
C ALA A 590 5.63 -23.10 13.38
N LYS A 591 6.01 -24.08 12.55
CA LYS A 591 7.28 -24.81 12.68
C LYS A 591 8.18 -24.55 11.49
N LEU A 592 9.45 -24.29 11.76
CA LEU A 592 10.53 -24.11 10.79
C LEU A 592 11.75 -24.89 11.28
N SER A 593 12.61 -25.31 10.36
CA SER A 593 13.85 -26.02 10.69
C SER A 593 15.04 -25.12 10.38
N ILE A 594 15.70 -24.61 11.41
CA ILE A 594 16.93 -23.82 11.26
C ILE A 594 18.08 -24.82 11.10
N VAL A 595 18.74 -24.78 9.94
CA VAL A 595 19.85 -25.65 9.61
C VAL A 595 21.15 -24.85 9.72
N VAL A 596 22.04 -25.32 10.58
CA VAL A 596 23.36 -24.75 10.80
C VAL A 596 24.40 -25.78 10.38
N LYS A 597 25.27 -25.42 9.43
CA LYS A 597 26.29 -26.33 8.90
C LYS A 597 27.68 -25.85 9.25
N ASN A 598 28.50 -26.71 9.82
CA ASN A 598 29.94 -26.53 9.93
C ASN A 598 30.61 -27.21 8.73
N LEU A 599 31.41 -26.47 7.96
CA LEU A 599 32.14 -26.91 6.78
C LEU A 599 33.62 -27.19 7.08
N SER A 600 34.04 -27.05 8.35
CA SER A 600 35.42 -27.23 8.78
C SER A 600 35.70 -28.59 9.43
N SER A 601 36.98 -28.94 9.49
CA SER A 601 37.51 -30.10 10.22
C SER A 601 37.65 -29.87 11.74
N GLN A 602 37.13 -28.77 12.28
CA GLN A 602 37.22 -28.37 13.68
C GLN A 602 35.83 -28.13 14.28
N PRO A 603 35.62 -28.25 15.60
CA PRO A 603 34.36 -27.88 16.22
C PRO A 603 34.11 -26.37 16.13
N ARG A 604 32.83 -25.97 16.19
CA ARG A 604 32.36 -24.58 16.13
C ARG A 604 31.24 -24.36 17.13
N ARG A 605 31.16 -23.18 17.75
CA ARG A 605 30.09 -22.79 18.67
C ARG A 605 29.58 -21.38 18.35
N THR A 606 28.27 -21.20 18.26
CA THR A 606 27.64 -19.90 18.00
C THR A 606 26.39 -19.74 18.87
N THR A 607 25.99 -18.51 19.15
CA THR A 607 24.66 -18.21 19.69
C THR A 607 23.86 -17.52 18.59
N LEU A 608 22.73 -18.12 18.20
CA LEU A 608 21.83 -17.55 17.21
C LEU A 608 20.73 -16.74 17.90
N HIS A 609 20.72 -15.45 17.64
CA HIS A 609 19.70 -14.49 18.02
C HIS A 609 18.58 -14.55 16.97
N SER A 610 17.39 -14.95 17.40
CA SER A 610 16.20 -15.04 16.56
C SER A 610 15.24 -13.90 16.88
N GLN A 611 14.72 -13.27 15.83
CA GLN A 611 13.64 -12.28 15.91
C GLN A 611 12.59 -12.61 14.84
N VAL A 612 11.31 -12.68 15.21
CA VAL A 612 10.21 -12.84 14.25
C VAL A 612 9.23 -11.68 14.33
N ALA A 613 8.86 -11.13 13.17
CA ALA A 613 7.98 -9.99 13.02
C ALA A 613 6.83 -10.27 12.03
N VAL A 614 5.69 -9.61 12.23
CA VAL A 614 4.57 -9.58 11.27
C VAL A 614 4.89 -8.60 10.15
N MET A 615 4.52 -8.96 8.92
CA MET A 615 4.74 -8.17 7.72
C MET A 615 3.45 -8.06 6.91
N TYR A 616 3.17 -6.87 6.35
CA TYR A 616 2.14 -6.70 5.33
C TYR A 616 2.61 -7.30 3.99
N TYR A 617 1.67 -7.60 3.09
CA TYR A 617 2.03 -8.12 1.75
C TYR A 617 2.92 -7.14 0.95
N THR A 618 2.88 -5.84 1.27
CA THR A 618 3.73 -4.77 0.72
C THR A 618 5.21 -4.85 1.14
N GLY A 619 5.59 -5.80 2.01
CA GLY A 619 6.95 -5.95 2.52
C GLY A 619 7.30 -5.02 3.69
N VAL A 620 6.32 -4.31 4.24
CA VAL A 620 6.44 -3.43 5.41
C VAL A 620 6.27 -4.25 6.70
N LEU A 621 7.09 -4.01 7.73
CA LEU A 621 6.94 -4.66 9.04
C LEU A 621 5.93 -3.93 9.93
N LYS A 622 5.01 -4.67 10.56
CA LYS A 622 4.08 -4.14 11.59
C LYS A 622 4.71 -4.11 12.98
N GLY A 623 5.41 -5.17 13.36
CA GLY A 623 5.94 -5.32 14.71
C GLY A 623 6.52 -6.70 15.01
N THR A 624 7.35 -6.77 16.05
CA THR A 624 8.02 -8.02 16.49
C THR A 624 7.13 -8.83 17.43
N ILE A 625 6.92 -10.12 17.12
CA ILE A 625 6.17 -11.07 17.95
C ILE A 625 7.06 -11.66 19.07
N ARG A 626 8.29 -12.08 18.72
CA ARG A 626 9.22 -12.75 19.66
C ARG A 626 10.68 -12.40 19.33
N LYS A 627 11.51 -12.34 20.37
CA LYS A 627 12.97 -12.48 20.31
C LYS A 627 13.43 -13.67 21.17
N GLU A 628 14.53 -14.31 20.81
CA GLU A 628 15.02 -15.54 21.42
C GLU A 628 16.53 -15.72 21.16
N GLN A 629 17.24 -16.46 22.02
CA GLN A 629 18.65 -16.78 21.85
C GLN A 629 18.85 -18.30 21.92
N MET A 630 19.58 -18.86 20.96
CA MET A 630 19.73 -20.30 20.75
C MET A 630 21.23 -20.67 20.71
N PRO A 631 21.80 -21.24 21.78
CA PRO A 631 23.17 -21.74 21.76
C PRO A 631 23.30 -22.97 20.85
N VAL A 632 24.31 -22.98 19.98
CA VAL A 632 24.56 -24.04 18.99
C VAL A 632 26.02 -24.47 19.06
N GLU A 633 26.25 -25.73 19.43
CA GLU A 633 27.55 -26.39 19.30
C GLU A 633 27.53 -27.34 18.09
N LEU A 634 28.61 -27.36 17.31
CA LEU A 634 28.76 -28.11 16.07
C LEU A 634 30.07 -28.92 16.09
N LEU A 635 29.99 -30.20 15.77
CA LEU A 635 31.14 -31.06 15.51
C LEU A 635 31.75 -30.78 14.12
N PRO A 636 33.00 -31.21 13.86
CA PRO A 636 33.60 -31.16 12.53
C PRO A 636 32.70 -31.73 11.43
N ASN A 637 32.46 -30.96 10.37
CA ASN A 637 31.59 -31.31 9.24
C ASN A 637 30.11 -31.63 9.59
N GLU A 638 29.59 -31.18 10.73
CA GLU A 638 28.19 -31.42 11.14
C GLU A 638 27.18 -30.49 10.43
N GLU A 639 26.12 -31.06 9.85
CA GLU A 639 24.87 -30.35 9.53
C GLU A 639 23.87 -30.59 10.67
N LYS A 640 23.58 -29.56 11.45
CA LYS A 640 22.72 -29.61 12.63
C LYS A 640 21.41 -28.90 12.37
N THR A 641 20.30 -29.57 12.66
CA THR A 641 18.95 -29.00 12.51
C THR A 641 18.38 -28.65 13.89
N ILE A 642 17.78 -27.47 14.00
CA ILE A 642 17.13 -26.94 15.20
C ILE A 642 15.66 -26.69 14.88
N ASP A 643 14.77 -27.35 15.62
CA ASP A 643 13.32 -27.17 15.47
C ASP A 643 12.89 -25.83 16.10
N TRP A 644 12.57 -24.85 15.25
CA TRP A 644 12.05 -23.56 15.67
C TRP A 644 10.52 -23.58 15.64
N VAL A 645 9.91 -23.20 16.77
CA VAL A 645 8.44 -23.24 16.93
C VAL A 645 7.92 -21.89 17.41
N LEU A 646 6.94 -21.33 16.71
CA LEU A 646 6.18 -20.14 17.09
C LEU A 646 4.74 -20.53 17.45
N PRO A 647 4.40 -20.62 18.75
CA PRO A 647 3.06 -21.02 19.19
C PRO A 647 1.94 -20.11 18.68
N TYR A 648 0.79 -20.71 18.32
CA TYR A 648 -0.40 -19.98 17.85
C TYR A 648 -0.78 -18.84 18.79
N GLN A 649 -0.69 -19.08 20.09
CA GLN A 649 -1.06 -18.10 21.12
C GLN A 649 -0.26 -16.79 21.05
N GLN A 650 0.98 -16.82 20.54
CA GLN A 650 1.85 -15.64 20.43
C GLN A 650 1.45 -14.75 19.23
N TYR A 651 1.03 -15.35 18.10
CA TYR A 651 0.76 -14.62 16.86
C TYR A 651 -0.73 -14.34 16.58
N GLN A 652 -1.68 -15.10 17.16
CA GLN A 652 -3.11 -15.15 16.80
C GLN A 652 -3.89 -13.81 16.69
N ASN A 653 -3.36 -12.74 17.32
CA ASN A 653 -3.97 -11.40 17.36
C ASN A 653 -3.03 -10.31 16.80
N GLN A 654 -1.86 -10.67 16.27
CA GLN A 654 -0.87 -9.75 15.70
C GLN A 654 -0.85 -9.76 14.16
N LEU A 655 -1.32 -10.85 13.54
CA LEU A 655 -1.33 -11.03 12.09
C LEU A 655 -2.12 -9.94 11.35
N VAL A 656 -1.66 -9.66 10.13
CA VAL A 656 -2.35 -8.89 9.10
C VAL A 656 -2.48 -9.73 7.83
N ASP A 657 -2.83 -9.09 6.73
CA ASP A 657 -3.27 -9.69 5.48
C ASP A 657 -2.22 -10.59 4.84
N GLN A 658 -2.72 -11.68 4.24
CA GLN A 658 -1.94 -12.84 3.78
C GLN A 658 -1.16 -13.60 4.87
N ALA A 659 -1.22 -13.14 6.14
CA ALA A 659 -0.56 -13.74 7.30
C ALA A 659 0.94 -14.00 7.09
N ALA A 660 1.65 -13.00 6.58
CA ALA A 660 3.09 -13.05 6.33
C ALA A 660 3.92 -12.66 7.56
N LEU A 661 5.08 -13.31 7.70
CA LEU A 661 6.04 -13.11 8.79
C LEU A 661 7.47 -13.12 8.23
N MET A 662 8.35 -12.34 8.84
CA MET A 662 9.80 -12.41 8.61
C MET A 662 10.50 -12.94 9.86
N LEU A 663 11.31 -13.98 9.68
CA LEU A 663 12.26 -14.49 10.68
C LEU A 663 13.66 -13.96 10.33
N THR A 664 14.24 -13.16 11.23
CA THR A 664 15.64 -12.76 11.20
C THR A 664 16.43 -13.64 12.15
N LEU A 665 17.59 -14.11 11.70
CA LEU A 665 18.60 -14.82 12.48
C LEU A 665 19.92 -14.07 12.36
N SER A 666 20.63 -13.89 13.48
CA SER A 666 22.00 -13.38 13.51
C SER A 666 22.82 -14.10 14.59
N GLY A 667 24.14 -14.17 14.47
CA GLY A 667 25.00 -14.75 15.50
C GLY A 667 26.49 -14.70 15.16
N ARG A 668 27.33 -14.98 16.16
CA ARG A 668 28.79 -15.01 16.02
C ARG A 668 29.35 -16.39 16.36
N VAL A 669 30.21 -16.89 15.49
CA VAL A 669 30.99 -18.12 15.70
C VAL A 669 32.19 -17.83 16.60
N THR A 670 32.23 -18.47 17.76
CA THR A 670 33.17 -18.19 18.85
C THR A 670 34.64 -18.40 18.44
N GLU A 671 34.91 -19.50 17.72
CA GLU A 671 36.27 -19.90 17.37
C GLU A 671 36.86 -19.12 16.18
N THR A 672 36.03 -18.61 15.27
CA THR A 672 36.48 -17.93 14.04
C THR A 672 36.16 -16.44 13.99
N GLN A 673 35.33 -15.94 14.92
CA GLN A 673 34.72 -14.61 14.86
C GLN A 673 33.84 -14.38 13.61
N GLN A 674 33.46 -15.44 12.89
CA GLN A 674 32.54 -15.32 11.76
C GLN A 674 31.16 -14.86 12.23
N VAL A 675 30.70 -13.74 11.69
CA VAL A 675 29.30 -13.31 11.77
C VAL A 675 28.48 -14.10 10.76
N VAL A 676 27.34 -14.63 11.20
CA VAL A 676 26.33 -15.27 10.35
C VAL A 676 25.00 -14.54 10.49
N ALA A 677 24.35 -14.24 9.38
CA ALA A 677 23.04 -13.59 9.35
C ALA A 677 22.15 -14.17 8.25
N ASN A 678 20.85 -14.27 8.50
CA ASN A 678 19.85 -14.76 7.56
C ASN A 678 18.50 -14.06 7.80
N GLN A 679 17.78 -13.71 6.74
CA GLN A 679 16.38 -13.28 6.79
C GLN A 679 15.55 -14.21 5.91
N THR A 680 14.52 -14.81 6.48
CA THR A 680 13.60 -15.70 5.77
C THR A 680 12.15 -15.27 6.00
N THR A 681 11.44 -15.00 4.91
CA THR A 681 10.01 -14.67 4.92
C THR A 681 9.18 -15.94 4.69
N PHE A 682 8.10 -16.09 5.45
CA PHE A 682 7.14 -17.18 5.31
C PHE A 682 5.70 -16.67 5.53
N ARG A 683 4.70 -17.46 5.16
CA ARG A 683 3.29 -17.16 5.44
C ARG A 683 2.59 -18.35 6.09
N LEU A 684 1.56 -18.08 6.87
CA LEU A 684 0.69 -19.11 7.41
C LEU A 684 -0.33 -19.53 6.35
N ARG A 685 -0.30 -20.80 5.92
CA ARG A 685 -1.30 -21.31 4.97
C ARG A 685 -2.67 -21.43 5.64
N THR A 686 -3.65 -20.79 5.02
CA THR A 686 -5.08 -21.04 5.20
C THR A 686 -5.46 -22.39 4.56
N PRO A 687 -6.52 -23.08 5.03
CA PRO A 687 -7.03 -24.28 4.38
C PRO A 687 -7.92 -23.91 3.18
N ASP A 688 -7.85 -24.69 2.11
CA ASP A 688 -8.71 -24.50 0.94
C ASP A 688 -10.14 -25.04 1.16
N LEU A 689 -11.09 -24.52 0.38
CA LEU A 689 -12.45 -25.06 0.28
C LEU A 689 -12.45 -26.30 -0.60
N ASN A 690 -12.83 -27.45 -0.04
CA ASN A 690 -13.00 -28.67 -0.83
C ASN A 690 -14.35 -28.62 -1.56
N ILE A 691 -14.31 -28.45 -2.89
CA ILE A 691 -15.47 -28.45 -3.77
C ILE A 691 -15.56 -29.82 -4.47
N THR A 692 -16.59 -30.61 -4.16
CA THR A 692 -16.83 -31.93 -4.75
C THR A 692 -18.08 -31.91 -5.63
N PRO A 693 -17.99 -31.98 -6.97
CA PRO A 693 -19.13 -32.14 -7.86
C PRO A 693 -19.90 -33.44 -7.60
N LEU A 694 -21.23 -33.41 -7.72
CA LEU A 694 -22.12 -34.54 -7.42
C LEU A 694 -22.87 -34.98 -8.70
N GLY A 695 -22.34 -36.01 -9.36
CA GLY A 695 -22.90 -36.59 -10.59
C GLY A 695 -22.50 -35.85 -11.88
N ASP A 696 -22.96 -36.38 -13.02
CA ASP A 696 -22.56 -35.88 -14.35
C ASP A 696 -23.18 -34.51 -14.67
N ALA A 697 -22.32 -33.55 -14.99
CA ALA A 697 -22.68 -32.24 -15.50
C ALA A 697 -23.13 -32.34 -16.98
N ILE A 698 -24.37 -31.93 -17.27
CA ILE A 698 -24.93 -31.95 -18.63
C ILE A 698 -25.67 -30.63 -18.86
N VAL A 699 -25.53 -30.01 -20.04
CA VAL A 699 -26.18 -28.73 -20.35
C VAL A 699 -27.70 -28.81 -20.18
N GLY A 700 -28.25 -27.93 -19.34
CA GLY A 700 -29.68 -27.85 -19.07
C GLY A 700 -30.24 -29.00 -18.23
N LYS A 701 -29.41 -29.67 -17.43
CA LYS A 701 -29.78 -30.65 -16.38
C LYS A 701 -29.28 -30.13 -15.03
N GLU A 702 -30.08 -30.30 -13.97
CA GLU A 702 -29.66 -29.96 -12.60
C GLU A 702 -28.55 -30.90 -12.12
N MET A 703 -27.54 -30.32 -11.47
CA MET A 703 -26.49 -31.01 -10.73
C MET A 703 -26.25 -30.28 -9.40
N ALA A 704 -25.43 -30.86 -8.53
CA ALA A 704 -24.99 -30.20 -7.31
C ALA A 704 -23.46 -30.25 -7.14
N ALA A 705 -22.94 -29.38 -6.29
CA ALA A 705 -21.58 -29.47 -5.76
C ALA A 705 -21.58 -29.29 -4.24
N LYS A 706 -20.84 -30.16 -3.55
CA LYS A 706 -20.64 -30.07 -2.10
C LYS A 706 -19.39 -29.25 -1.81
N ILE A 707 -19.55 -28.06 -1.24
CA ILE A 707 -18.46 -27.20 -0.76
C ILE A 707 -18.28 -27.49 0.74
N THR A 708 -17.09 -27.93 1.14
CA THR A 708 -16.78 -28.32 2.52
C THR A 708 -15.61 -27.50 3.07
N PHE A 709 -15.77 -26.98 4.28
CA PHE A 709 -14.77 -26.20 5.00
C PHE A 709 -14.69 -26.66 6.46
N THR A 710 -13.49 -26.74 7.03
CA THR A 710 -13.30 -26.94 8.47
C THR A 710 -12.54 -25.76 9.04
N ASN A 711 -13.08 -25.15 10.10
CA ASN A 711 -12.43 -24.03 10.77
C ASN A 711 -11.04 -24.47 11.30
N PRO A 712 -9.93 -23.92 10.81
CA PRO A 712 -8.60 -24.32 11.27
C PRO A 712 -8.27 -23.78 12.67
N LEU A 713 -9.03 -22.78 13.15
CA LEU A 713 -8.74 -22.10 14.42
C LEU A 713 -9.42 -22.79 15.60
N PRO A 714 -8.82 -22.73 16.81
CA PRO A 714 -9.48 -23.12 18.05
C PRO A 714 -10.54 -22.11 18.52
N ARG A 715 -10.69 -20.97 17.83
CA ARG A 715 -11.67 -19.91 18.12
C ARG A 715 -12.84 -19.91 17.14
N ILE A 716 -14.00 -19.41 17.60
CA ILE A 716 -15.20 -19.21 16.77
C ILE A 716 -14.89 -18.19 15.66
N LEU A 717 -15.19 -18.53 14.40
CA LEU A 717 -15.31 -17.57 13.30
C LEU A 717 -16.71 -16.94 13.36
N LYS A 718 -16.82 -15.62 13.19
CA LYS A 718 -18.08 -14.90 13.35
C LYS A 718 -18.58 -14.34 12.03
N GLY A 719 -19.89 -14.41 11.82
CA GLY A 719 -20.53 -13.84 10.62
C GLY A 719 -19.94 -14.37 9.30
N VAL A 720 -19.61 -15.65 9.23
CA VAL A 720 -18.98 -16.28 8.06
C VAL A 720 -19.92 -16.19 6.85
N VAL A 721 -19.37 -15.74 5.72
CA VAL A 721 -20.04 -15.69 4.41
C VAL A 721 -19.24 -16.52 3.41
N PHE A 722 -19.94 -17.29 2.59
CA PHE A 722 -19.36 -17.93 1.39
C PHE A 722 -19.76 -17.12 0.15
N ARG A 723 -18.87 -17.01 -0.83
CA ARG A 723 -19.19 -16.49 -2.18
C ARG A 723 -18.95 -17.61 -3.18
N VAL A 724 -19.90 -17.85 -4.09
CA VAL A 724 -19.86 -19.00 -5.01
C VAL A 724 -20.21 -18.57 -6.43
N GLU A 725 -19.36 -18.94 -7.40
CA GLU A 725 -19.52 -18.61 -8.82
C GLU A 725 -18.93 -19.70 -9.73
N GLY A 726 -19.47 -19.86 -10.94
CA GLY A 726 -18.79 -20.56 -12.01
C GLY A 726 -19.32 -20.15 -13.37
N LEU A 727 -18.47 -19.61 -14.25
CA LEU A 727 -18.89 -19.15 -15.58
C LEU A 727 -19.55 -20.29 -16.37
N GLY A 728 -20.79 -20.09 -16.82
CA GLY A 728 -21.59 -21.12 -17.49
C GLY A 728 -22.14 -22.23 -16.57
N LEU A 729 -21.93 -22.14 -15.25
CA LEU A 729 -22.41 -23.10 -14.24
C LEU A 729 -23.40 -22.46 -13.25
N GLN A 730 -22.95 -21.41 -12.54
CA GLN A 730 -23.71 -20.72 -11.49
C GLN A 730 -23.30 -19.24 -11.44
N LYS A 731 -24.26 -18.34 -11.21
CA LYS A 731 -23.97 -16.91 -11.05
C LYS A 731 -23.37 -16.61 -9.67
N GLY A 732 -22.43 -15.66 -9.63
CA GLY A 732 -21.88 -15.12 -8.39
C GLY A 732 -22.96 -14.69 -7.40
N HIS A 733 -22.95 -15.26 -6.20
CA HIS A 733 -23.83 -14.90 -5.10
C HIS A 733 -23.20 -15.20 -3.73
N GLU A 734 -23.77 -14.63 -2.67
CA GLU A 734 -23.35 -14.85 -1.29
C GLU A 734 -24.26 -15.84 -0.55
N VAL A 735 -23.68 -16.62 0.36
CA VAL A 735 -24.41 -17.48 1.29
C VAL A 735 -23.92 -17.24 2.72
N VAL A 736 -24.79 -16.66 3.55
CA VAL A 736 -24.50 -16.35 4.96
C VAL A 736 -24.61 -17.62 5.81
N VAL A 737 -23.50 -18.02 6.43
CA VAL A 737 -23.41 -19.18 7.33
C VAL A 737 -23.52 -18.78 8.80
N GLY A 738 -23.04 -17.58 9.16
CA GLY A 738 -23.05 -17.09 10.55
C GLY A 738 -21.86 -17.60 11.36
N ASP A 739 -22.07 -17.91 12.65
CA ASP A 739 -20.97 -18.26 13.56
C ASP A 739 -20.57 -19.74 13.46
N VAL A 740 -19.31 -19.99 13.11
CA VAL A 740 -18.72 -21.34 12.96
C VAL A 740 -17.81 -21.65 14.14
N GLY A 741 -18.08 -22.75 14.85
CA GLY A 741 -17.32 -23.15 16.04
C GLY A 741 -15.84 -23.45 15.76
N GLY A 742 -15.01 -23.38 16.80
CA GLY A 742 -13.62 -23.87 16.73
C GLY A 742 -13.59 -25.32 16.21
N HIS A 743 -12.69 -25.59 15.26
CA HIS A 743 -12.53 -26.90 14.59
C HIS A 743 -13.81 -27.53 13.98
N SER A 744 -14.89 -26.75 13.84
CA SER A 744 -16.18 -27.25 13.31
C SER A 744 -16.18 -27.27 11.78
N THR A 745 -16.83 -28.27 11.19
CA THR A 745 -16.94 -28.43 9.74
C THR A 745 -18.28 -27.88 9.24
N VAL A 746 -18.22 -26.99 8.25
CA VAL A 746 -19.34 -26.52 7.45
C VAL A 746 -19.40 -27.35 6.17
N THR A 747 -20.60 -27.81 5.82
CA THR A 747 -20.94 -28.38 4.52
C THR A 747 -22.03 -27.52 3.89
N LEU A 748 -21.77 -27.07 2.67
CA LEU A 748 -22.73 -26.43 1.78
C LEU A 748 -23.00 -27.39 0.59
N THR A 749 -24.26 -27.57 0.20
CA THR A 749 -24.61 -28.28 -1.05
C THR A 749 -25.32 -27.32 -1.97
N GLU A 750 -24.60 -26.90 -3.01
CA GLU A 750 -24.99 -25.90 -4.00
C GLU A 750 -25.63 -26.59 -5.21
N HIS A 751 -26.86 -26.22 -5.59
CA HIS A 751 -27.58 -26.80 -6.74
C HIS A 751 -27.69 -25.80 -7.88
N PHE A 752 -27.28 -26.22 -9.09
CA PHE A 752 -27.22 -25.36 -10.27
C PHE A 752 -27.45 -26.14 -11.57
N ILE A 753 -27.68 -25.41 -12.67
CA ILE A 753 -27.92 -25.97 -14.01
C ILE A 753 -26.86 -25.43 -14.96
N PRO A 754 -25.90 -26.26 -15.44
CA PRO A 754 -24.93 -25.85 -16.43
C PRO A 754 -25.60 -25.35 -17.72
N THR A 755 -25.12 -24.22 -18.23
CA THR A 755 -25.67 -23.54 -19.41
C THR A 755 -24.76 -23.61 -20.64
N GLN A 756 -23.51 -24.06 -20.49
CA GLN A 756 -22.54 -24.19 -21.59
C GLN A 756 -21.72 -25.48 -21.47
N PRO A 757 -21.38 -26.14 -22.60
CA PRO A 757 -20.60 -27.39 -22.61
C PRO A 757 -19.09 -27.16 -22.57
N GLY A 758 -18.35 -28.24 -22.28
CA GLY A 758 -16.88 -28.29 -22.18
C GLY A 758 -16.36 -28.09 -20.75
N PRO A 759 -15.03 -27.97 -20.56
CA PRO A 759 -14.43 -27.72 -19.26
C PRO A 759 -14.90 -26.38 -18.68
N ARG A 760 -15.32 -26.36 -17.41
CA ARG A 760 -15.66 -25.19 -16.61
C ARG A 760 -15.10 -25.32 -15.20
N LYS A 761 -15.03 -24.21 -14.48
CA LYS A 761 -14.61 -24.15 -13.07
C LYS A 761 -15.75 -23.61 -12.21
N LEU A 762 -16.03 -24.30 -11.11
CA LEU A 762 -16.83 -23.75 -10.00
C LEU A 762 -15.84 -23.31 -8.92
N VAL A 763 -15.92 -22.05 -8.52
CA VAL A 763 -15.05 -21.39 -7.55
C VAL A 763 -15.87 -20.99 -6.34
N ALA A 764 -15.26 -21.07 -5.16
CA ALA A 764 -15.82 -20.48 -3.95
C ALA A 764 -14.74 -19.77 -3.13
N SER A 765 -15.15 -18.80 -2.33
CA SER A 765 -14.34 -18.18 -1.27
C SER A 765 -15.14 -18.08 0.03
N LEU A 766 -14.41 -17.95 1.15
CA LEU A 766 -14.96 -17.74 2.49
C LEU A 766 -14.36 -16.47 3.08
N ASP A 767 -15.23 -15.68 3.69
CA ASP A 767 -14.93 -14.38 4.28
C ASP A 767 -15.38 -14.33 5.75
N CYS A 768 -14.46 -13.93 6.64
CA CYS A 768 -14.74 -13.50 8.01
C CYS A 768 -13.53 -12.77 8.64
N LYS A 769 -13.77 -11.88 9.59
CA LYS A 769 -12.70 -11.10 10.27
C LYS A 769 -11.63 -11.95 10.99
N GLN A 770 -11.96 -13.18 11.40
CA GLN A 770 -11.01 -14.03 12.13
C GLN A 770 -10.07 -14.84 11.22
N LEU A 771 -10.41 -14.99 9.93
CA LEU A 771 -9.74 -15.84 8.94
C LEU A 771 -10.13 -15.36 7.53
N THR A 772 -9.22 -14.66 6.87
CA THR A 772 -9.33 -14.23 5.46
C THR A 772 -8.65 -15.25 4.53
N GLN A 773 -8.62 -14.99 3.22
CA GLN A 773 -7.79 -15.75 2.24
C GLN A 773 -8.11 -17.26 2.18
N VAL A 774 -9.38 -17.65 2.35
CA VAL A 774 -9.87 -19.02 2.16
C VAL A 774 -10.62 -19.11 0.83
N HIS A 775 -10.21 -20.03 -0.05
CA HIS A 775 -10.72 -20.17 -1.41
C HIS A 775 -10.67 -21.64 -1.86
N GLY A 776 -11.35 -21.99 -2.94
CA GLY A 776 -11.25 -23.31 -3.56
C GLY A 776 -11.91 -23.39 -4.92
N VAL A 777 -11.60 -24.44 -5.67
CA VAL A 777 -12.06 -24.63 -7.06
C VAL A 777 -12.29 -26.11 -7.37
N ALA A 778 -13.32 -26.39 -8.16
CA ALA A 778 -13.52 -27.68 -8.83
C ALA A 778 -13.54 -27.49 -10.35
N ASP A 779 -12.79 -28.34 -11.06
CA ASP A 779 -12.94 -28.53 -12.49
C ASP A 779 -14.13 -29.45 -12.79
N ILE A 780 -15.01 -29.00 -13.69
CA ILE A 780 -16.25 -29.69 -14.07
C ILE A 780 -16.30 -29.74 -15.60
N VAL A 781 -16.27 -30.94 -16.17
CA VAL A 781 -16.48 -31.15 -17.61
C VAL A 781 -17.98 -31.28 -17.87
N VAL A 782 -18.56 -30.25 -18.48
CA VAL A 782 -19.99 -30.23 -18.84
C VAL A 782 -20.18 -30.92 -20.19
N LEU A 783 -20.99 -31.97 -20.23
CA LEU A 783 -21.35 -32.68 -21.45
C LEU A 783 -22.43 -31.93 -22.24
N GLU A 784 -22.39 -32.10 -23.57
CA GLU A 784 -23.53 -31.77 -24.44
C GLU A 784 -24.73 -32.69 -24.17
N LYS A 785 -25.89 -32.35 -24.74
CA LYS A 785 -27.21 -32.81 -24.28
C LYS A 785 -27.85 -33.88 -25.16
#